data_AF-A0A9P9Z9W6-F1
#
_entry.id   AF-A0A9P9Z9W6-F1
#
_cell.length_a   1.000
_cell.length_b   1.000
_cell.length_c   1.000
_cell.angle_alpha   90.00
_cell.angle_beta   90.00
_cell.angle_gamma   90.00
#
_symmetry.space_group_name_H-M   'P 1'
#
loop_
_entity.id
_entity.type
_entity.pdbx_description
1 polymer ?
#
loop_
_entity_poly.entity_id
_entity_poly.type
_entity_poly.pdbx_seq_one_letter_code
_entity_poly.pdbx_strand_id
1 'polypeptide(L)'
;MEQPSPTPLPPQLVDGIRARLDAQDVVGVQIGWVDDNGIVRSRVVPTDQLAGAAHRGVGITAVFAVFDSHDGITFAHEGLSTPSGDVRLVPVIDSVESVVPLAGQPGLAWVQGRQLALDGRPWPYDQRAVLERQVAAAAEAGFEVKAGFEVEVVLSHDLEDGSVAGAHRGPAYSANAVQDLSGFTRTLLTDLKANGVGIGQLHAEYGASQVEIALDALDPLAACDAQVLARQTVHAAARAHGLRASLAPVTTADGAGNGWHLHTSLWRDGHNALTAGEGDGGQHGLSEVGAAYLAGLHRELHGIVGVTAPSTGSLLRRRPHFWAGVYDVWGVENREAALRLVPGGGLLGPDHTNVELKPSDASANPYLALATVIGAGLAGVRDGAALGEPVQEDVGGWDEQRREAAGVRALATTHEEQRAHLLASDVVREVLGEDLLGAFVACRDADAAWASEHTDEEIVASLRWPDLLCGPFAVRTALAALVDERALPSLADLAHAAGTRTWPEDLPGARPDGAASVPAPFADELPVAESAERSGTDAADLVGAVVTVTTRDVSAVPARGGTPEGLLTLLGRLGDLGPVGVVANLWTGRTGHFVVLWGLAEGSDEARVALADSYLEVGEEGLPPACRLMGVSALHEALAERGLLLLVRTTDVPVATELVRAAGLASEIWDG
;
A
#
# COMPACT_ATOMS: atom_id res chain seq x y z
N MET A 1 23.15 -20.23 13.02
CA MET A 1 23.89 -18.96 12.90
C MET A 1 23.27 -17.99 13.90
N GLU A 2 24.01 -17.51 14.92
CA GLU A 2 23.47 -16.50 15.86
C GLU A 2 23.14 -15.24 15.06
N GLN A 3 21.85 -14.86 15.01
CA GLN A 3 21.40 -13.68 14.26
C GLN A 3 21.44 -12.42 15.14
N PRO A 4 21.77 -11.25 14.56
CA PRO A 4 22.23 -10.11 15.33
C PRO A 4 21.07 -9.41 16.04
N SER A 5 21.21 -9.23 17.35
CA SER A 5 20.52 -8.14 18.05
C SER A 5 20.94 -6.80 17.44
N PRO A 6 20.06 -5.78 17.43
CA PRO A 6 20.41 -4.47 16.88
C PRO A 6 21.67 -3.92 17.57
N THR A 7 22.75 -3.87 16.81
CA THR A 7 24.04 -3.39 17.29
C THR A 7 24.10 -1.88 17.02
N PRO A 8 24.58 -1.05 17.97
CA PRO A 8 24.78 0.36 17.71
C PRO A 8 25.60 0.58 16.43
N LEU A 9 25.16 1.49 15.56
CA LEU A 9 25.91 1.84 14.37
C LEU A 9 27.28 2.42 14.77
N PRO A 10 28.35 2.12 14.01
CA PRO A 10 29.65 2.75 14.20
C PRO A 10 29.52 4.29 14.15
N PRO A 11 30.15 5.04 15.07
CA PRO A 11 30.04 6.51 15.09
C PRO A 11 30.40 7.16 13.75
N GLN A 12 31.44 6.65 13.06
CA GLN A 12 31.88 7.18 11.77
C GLN A 12 30.83 7.01 10.68
N LEU A 13 30.05 5.93 10.74
CA LEU A 13 28.97 5.66 9.80
C LEU A 13 27.80 6.64 10.04
N VAL A 14 27.43 6.84 11.31
CA VAL A 14 26.40 7.82 11.70
C VAL A 14 26.78 9.22 11.26
N ASP A 15 28.02 9.64 11.52
CA ASP A 15 28.52 10.97 11.14
C ASP A 15 28.52 11.15 9.62
N GLY A 16 28.92 10.12 8.86
CA GLY A 16 28.89 10.12 7.40
C GLY A 16 27.47 10.25 6.83
N ILE A 17 26.51 9.51 7.39
CA ILE A 17 25.10 9.61 7.01
C ILE A 17 24.58 11.02 7.31
N ARG A 18 24.76 11.51 8.54
CA ARG A 18 24.30 12.85 8.93
C ARG A 18 24.87 13.95 8.04
N ALA A 19 26.17 13.92 7.77
CA ALA A 19 26.78 14.90 6.87
C ALA A 19 26.18 14.87 5.46
N ARG A 20 25.85 13.69 4.93
CA ARG A 20 25.19 13.53 3.62
C ARG A 20 23.74 14.03 3.63
N LEU A 21 23.00 13.78 4.72
CA LEU A 21 21.61 14.23 4.91
C LEU A 21 21.55 15.76 5.08
N ASP A 22 22.41 16.33 5.92
CA ASP A 22 22.50 17.78 6.16
C ASP A 22 22.87 18.54 4.88
N ALA A 23 23.77 17.99 4.06
CA ALA A 23 24.16 18.59 2.78
C ALA A 23 23.03 18.65 1.73
N GLN A 24 21.93 17.94 1.96
CA GLN A 24 20.76 17.88 1.09
C GLN A 24 19.48 18.36 1.79
N ASP A 25 19.63 19.09 2.91
CA ASP A 25 18.54 19.64 3.70
C ASP A 25 17.49 18.59 4.11
N VAL A 26 17.91 17.33 4.34
CA VAL A 26 17.03 16.25 4.78
C VAL A 26 16.71 16.41 6.26
N VAL A 27 15.42 16.42 6.59
CA VAL A 27 14.89 16.58 7.96
C VAL A 27 14.27 15.29 8.51
N GLY A 28 13.85 14.36 7.64
CA GLY A 28 13.24 13.10 8.04
C GLY A 28 13.75 11.90 7.24
N VAL A 29 13.86 10.75 7.91
CA VAL A 29 14.20 9.46 7.30
C VAL A 29 12.99 8.54 7.41
N GLN A 30 12.44 8.14 6.27
CA GLN A 30 11.39 7.13 6.16
C GLN A 30 12.01 5.74 6.28
N ILE A 31 11.62 5.00 7.31
CA ILE A 31 11.98 3.60 7.50
C ILE A 31 10.81 2.78 6.97
N GLY A 32 11.00 2.12 5.83
CA GLY A 32 9.93 1.47 5.09
C GLY A 32 9.95 -0.05 5.17
N TRP A 33 8.78 -0.69 5.20
CA TRP A 33 8.61 -2.13 5.01
C TRP A 33 7.47 -2.39 4.03
N VAL A 34 7.32 -3.64 3.60
CA VAL A 34 6.23 -4.04 2.70
C VAL A 34 5.41 -5.09 3.44
N ASP A 35 4.08 -4.93 3.46
CA ASP A 35 3.18 -5.91 4.07
C ASP A 35 2.83 -7.07 3.12
N ASP A 36 1.93 -7.95 3.55
CA ASP A 36 1.51 -9.13 2.78
C ASP A 36 0.64 -8.78 1.54
N ASN A 37 0.15 -7.54 1.46
CA ASN A 37 -0.60 -6.99 0.32
C ASN A 37 0.32 -6.30 -0.70
N GLY A 38 1.64 -6.31 -0.49
CA GLY A 38 2.57 -5.56 -1.31
C GLY A 38 2.51 -4.05 -1.06
N ILE A 39 1.82 -3.58 -0.01
CA ILE A 39 1.71 -2.16 0.34
C ILE A 39 2.98 -1.72 1.06
N VAL A 40 3.61 -0.67 0.55
CA VAL A 40 4.78 -0.06 1.16
C VAL A 40 4.33 0.82 2.33
N ARG A 41 4.67 0.43 3.55
CA ARG A 41 4.35 1.16 4.78
C ARG A 41 5.63 1.79 5.33
N SER A 42 5.51 2.85 6.12
CA SER A 42 6.70 3.49 6.70
C SER A 42 6.45 4.18 8.05
N ARG A 43 7.56 4.47 8.74
CA ARG A 43 7.63 5.43 9.84
C ARG A 43 8.69 6.46 9.52
N VAL A 44 8.39 7.74 9.74
CA VAL A 44 9.38 8.81 9.58
C VAL A 44 10.00 9.11 10.93
N VAL A 45 11.34 9.11 10.99
CA VAL A 45 12.09 9.60 12.14
C VAL A 45 12.85 10.87 11.76
N PRO A 46 12.95 11.88 12.64
CA PRO A 46 13.87 12.98 12.43
C PRO A 46 15.32 12.48 12.25
N THR A 47 16.13 13.18 11.46
CA THR A 47 17.51 12.74 11.14
C THR A 47 18.38 12.55 12.39
N ASP A 48 18.19 13.37 13.43
CA ASP A 48 18.90 13.26 14.70
C ASP A 48 18.49 12.03 15.54
N GLN A 49 17.32 11.44 15.26
CA GLN A 49 16.83 10.21 15.90
C GLN A 49 17.27 8.93 15.17
N LEU A 50 17.87 9.02 13.99
CA LEU A 50 18.23 7.84 13.18
C LEU A 50 19.12 6.86 13.93
N ALA A 51 20.14 7.34 14.66
CA ALA A 51 21.02 6.48 15.45
C ALA A 51 20.25 5.77 16.59
N GLY A 52 19.26 6.45 17.19
CA GLY A 52 18.37 5.86 18.17
C GLY A 52 17.46 4.79 17.57
N ALA A 53 16.92 5.05 16.38
CA ALA A 53 16.11 4.09 15.61
C ALA A 53 16.91 2.86 15.20
N ALA A 54 18.16 3.02 14.76
CA ALA A 54 19.05 1.89 14.44
C ALA A 54 19.41 1.03 15.66
N HIS A 55 19.50 1.64 16.85
CA HIS A 55 19.85 0.91 18.06
C HIS A 55 18.66 0.22 18.73
N ARG A 56 17.49 0.88 18.81
CA ARG A 56 16.32 0.38 19.56
C ARG A 56 15.13 -0.02 18.68
N GLY A 57 15.13 0.35 17.41
CA GLY A 57 13.96 0.28 16.53
C GLY A 57 12.90 1.32 16.85
N VAL A 58 12.01 1.53 15.88
CA VAL A 58 10.75 2.27 16.04
C VAL A 58 9.65 1.27 16.36
N GLY A 59 8.78 1.59 17.32
CA GLY A 59 7.63 0.72 17.65
C GLY A 59 6.60 0.74 16.51
N ILE A 60 6.19 -0.45 16.09
CA ILE A 60 5.07 -0.68 15.18
C ILE A 60 4.19 -1.80 15.75
N THR A 61 2.89 -1.77 15.44
CA THR A 61 1.98 -2.80 15.93
C THR A 61 2.23 -4.13 15.22
N ALA A 62 2.12 -5.24 15.96
CA ALA A 62 2.27 -6.58 15.42
C ALA A 62 1.19 -6.92 14.37
N VAL A 63 0.01 -6.30 14.48
CA VAL A 63 -1.13 -6.63 13.61
C VAL A 63 -0.97 -6.11 12.17
N PHE A 64 0.04 -5.31 11.85
CA PHE A 64 0.32 -4.95 10.44
C PHE A 64 0.57 -6.17 9.54
N ALA A 65 0.98 -7.30 10.11
CA ALA A 65 1.12 -8.56 9.38
C ALA A 65 -0.23 -9.23 9.06
N VAL A 66 -1.35 -8.71 9.57
CA VAL A 66 -2.71 -9.20 9.28
C VAL A 66 -3.65 -8.07 8.83
N PHE A 67 -3.08 -7.03 8.20
CA PHE A 67 -3.87 -6.03 7.49
C PHE A 67 -4.28 -6.59 6.14
N ASP A 68 -5.56 -6.46 5.80
CA ASP A 68 -6.05 -6.71 4.44
C ASP A 68 -5.72 -5.55 3.51
N SER A 69 -6.11 -5.66 2.24
CA SER A 69 -5.81 -4.67 1.20
C SER A 69 -6.56 -3.34 1.39
N HIS A 70 -7.52 -3.29 2.31
CA HIS A 70 -8.37 -2.12 2.63
C HIS A 70 -8.06 -1.56 4.03
N ASP A 71 -6.89 -1.90 4.60
CA ASP A 71 -6.45 -1.54 5.96
C ASP A 71 -7.38 -2.06 7.09
N GLY A 72 -8.21 -3.05 6.80
CA GLY A 72 -8.95 -3.84 7.80
C GLY A 72 -8.04 -4.86 8.50
N ILE A 73 -8.43 -5.27 9.71
CA ILE A 73 -7.64 -6.20 10.54
C ILE A 73 -8.45 -7.49 10.73
N THR A 74 -8.01 -8.59 10.14
CA THR A 74 -8.78 -9.84 10.10
C THR A 74 -8.81 -10.60 11.44
N PHE A 75 -7.76 -10.53 12.25
CA PHE A 75 -7.57 -11.31 13.50
C PHE A 75 -7.77 -12.85 13.38
N ALA A 76 -7.94 -13.38 12.16
CA ALA A 76 -8.21 -14.79 11.92
C ALA A 76 -6.99 -15.71 12.12
N HIS A 77 -5.78 -15.14 12.11
CA HIS A 77 -4.55 -15.86 12.43
C HIS A 77 -4.34 -15.94 13.94
N GLU A 78 -4.26 -17.15 14.51
CA GLU A 78 -4.17 -17.36 15.96
C GLU A 78 -3.02 -16.59 16.62
N GLY A 79 -1.85 -16.58 15.94
CA GLY A 79 -0.65 -15.88 16.42
C GLY A 79 -0.76 -14.35 16.45
N LEU A 80 -1.78 -13.77 15.80
CA LEU A 80 -2.04 -12.33 15.69
C LEU A 80 -3.52 -12.00 15.90
N SER A 81 -4.17 -12.70 16.84
CA SER A 81 -5.62 -12.61 17.13
C SER A 81 -6.01 -11.46 18.08
N THR A 82 -5.10 -10.54 18.40
CA THR A 82 -5.33 -9.43 19.32
C THR A 82 -4.53 -8.19 18.91
N PRO A 83 -5.03 -6.96 19.14
CA PRO A 83 -4.27 -5.74 18.87
C PRO A 83 -3.11 -5.50 19.85
N SER A 84 -2.93 -6.39 20.83
CA SER A 84 -1.85 -6.33 21.82
C SER A 84 -0.56 -6.93 21.29
N GLY A 85 0.50 -6.13 21.21
CA GLY A 85 1.81 -6.55 20.77
C GLY A 85 2.59 -5.38 20.17
N ASP A 86 3.91 -5.39 20.33
CA ASP A 86 4.79 -4.37 19.78
C ASP A 86 5.95 -5.07 19.06
N VAL A 87 6.31 -4.53 17.89
CA VAL A 87 7.38 -5.02 17.02
C VAL A 87 8.34 -3.86 16.77
N ARG A 88 9.63 -4.15 16.69
CA ARG A 88 10.66 -3.14 16.43
C ARG A 88 10.97 -3.10 14.95
N LEU A 89 10.66 -1.98 14.31
CA LEU A 89 11.12 -1.64 12.98
C LEU A 89 12.51 -1.00 13.06
N VAL A 90 13.52 -1.73 12.60
CA VAL A 90 14.93 -1.31 12.64
C VAL A 90 15.41 -0.97 11.23
N PRO A 91 15.98 0.22 10.98
CA PRO A 91 16.52 0.55 9.66
C PRO A 91 17.73 -0.34 9.33
N VAL A 92 17.78 -0.84 8.10
CA VAL A 92 18.87 -1.66 7.57
C VAL A 92 19.96 -0.72 7.04
N ILE A 93 21.04 -0.57 7.81
CA ILE A 93 22.13 0.36 7.50
C ILE A 93 23.45 -0.39 7.62
N ASP A 94 24.10 -0.60 6.49
CA ASP A 94 25.42 -1.22 6.33
C ASP A 94 26.46 -0.24 5.78
N SER A 95 26.04 0.84 5.12
CA SER A 95 26.90 1.90 4.60
C SER A 95 26.20 3.28 4.63
N VAL A 96 26.92 4.33 4.22
CA VAL A 96 26.35 5.69 4.13
C VAL A 96 25.29 5.75 3.03
N GLU A 97 25.41 4.87 2.04
CA GLU A 97 24.56 4.75 0.87
C GLU A 97 23.21 4.11 1.17
N SER A 98 23.09 3.28 2.24
CA SER A 98 21.84 2.61 2.62
C SER A 98 20.71 3.58 2.94
N VAL A 99 21.03 4.82 3.33
CA VAL A 99 20.05 5.89 3.54
C VAL A 99 20.03 6.79 2.31
N VAL A 100 18.93 6.79 1.56
CA VAL A 100 18.82 7.45 0.25
C VAL A 100 17.99 8.73 0.36
N PRO A 101 18.58 9.94 0.23
CA PRO A 101 17.83 11.18 0.04
C PRO A 101 16.93 11.10 -1.20
N LEU A 102 15.66 11.49 -1.08
CA LEU A 102 14.66 11.32 -2.13
C LEU A 102 14.60 12.54 -3.04
N ALA A 103 15.05 12.40 -4.30
CA ALA A 103 15.12 13.51 -5.26
C ALA A 103 13.77 14.18 -5.57
N GLY A 104 12.68 13.41 -5.65
CA GLY A 104 11.32 13.90 -5.89
C GLY A 104 10.53 14.25 -4.61
N GLN A 105 11.14 14.10 -3.43
CA GLN A 105 10.51 14.39 -2.13
C GLN A 105 11.52 15.14 -1.23
N PRO A 106 11.82 16.42 -1.52
CA PRO A 106 12.83 17.18 -0.80
C PRO A 106 12.57 17.20 0.71
N GLY A 107 13.63 17.11 1.50
CA GLY A 107 13.56 17.03 2.96
C GLY A 107 13.39 15.62 3.53
N LEU A 108 13.16 14.61 2.68
CA LEU A 108 13.01 13.22 3.10
C LEU A 108 14.11 12.32 2.54
N ALA A 109 14.48 11.30 3.31
CA ALA A 109 15.29 10.17 2.87
C ALA A 109 14.55 8.85 3.11
N TRP A 110 15.01 7.78 2.48
CA TRP A 110 14.46 6.43 2.56
C TRP A 110 15.50 5.43 3.07
N VAL A 111 15.06 4.49 3.89
CA VAL A 111 15.83 3.31 4.28
C VAL A 111 14.89 2.14 4.51
N GLN A 112 15.31 0.95 4.13
CA GLN A 112 14.54 -0.28 4.35
C GLN A 112 14.54 -0.64 5.84
N GLY A 113 13.43 -1.17 6.32
CA GLY A 113 13.25 -1.63 7.68
C GLY A 113 13.25 -3.15 7.77
N ARG A 114 13.81 -3.66 8.86
CA ARG A 114 13.66 -5.04 9.33
C ARG A 114 12.76 -5.07 10.56
N GLN A 115 11.88 -6.04 10.65
CA GLN A 115 11.02 -6.24 11.81
C GLN A 115 11.63 -7.23 12.80
N LEU A 116 11.74 -6.83 14.06
CA LEU A 116 12.27 -7.66 15.15
C LEU A 116 11.27 -7.78 16.30
N ALA A 117 11.27 -8.93 16.96
CA ALA A 117 10.58 -9.10 18.23
C ALA A 117 11.18 -8.18 19.31
N LEU A 118 10.43 -7.94 20.40
CA LEU A 118 10.91 -7.10 21.52
C LEU A 118 12.16 -7.63 22.20
N ASP A 119 12.39 -8.94 22.15
CA ASP A 119 13.61 -9.58 22.67
C ASP A 119 14.79 -9.52 21.69
N GLY A 120 14.62 -8.84 20.55
CA GLY A 120 15.64 -8.64 19.52
C GLY A 120 15.81 -9.81 18.56
N ARG A 121 15.05 -10.91 18.72
CA ARG A 121 15.05 -12.01 17.75
C ARG A 121 14.33 -11.61 16.46
N PRO A 122 14.61 -12.28 15.33
CA PRO A 122 13.85 -12.11 14.10
C PRO A 122 12.35 -12.27 14.36
N TRP A 123 11.56 -11.32 13.87
CA TRP A 123 10.11 -11.45 13.91
C TRP A 123 9.68 -12.47 12.86
N PRO A 124 8.87 -13.50 13.20
CA PRO A 124 8.53 -14.57 12.27
C PRO A 124 7.71 -14.10 11.05
N TYR A 125 7.14 -12.88 11.11
CA TYR A 125 6.38 -12.27 10.03
C TYR A 125 7.20 -11.23 9.22
N ASP A 126 8.52 -11.14 9.43
CA ASP A 126 9.38 -10.24 8.66
C ASP A 126 9.66 -10.80 7.25
N GLN A 127 9.07 -10.18 6.23
CA GLN A 127 9.15 -10.64 4.85
C GLN A 127 10.58 -10.52 4.28
N ARG A 128 11.32 -9.47 4.67
CA ARG A 128 12.72 -9.30 4.27
C ARG A 128 13.59 -10.45 4.76
N ALA A 129 13.46 -10.85 6.03
CA ALA A 129 14.21 -11.95 6.60
C ALA A 129 13.96 -13.28 5.86
N VAL A 130 12.78 -13.48 5.25
CA VAL A 130 12.52 -14.67 4.42
C VAL A 130 13.42 -14.69 3.19
N LEU A 131 13.54 -13.56 2.48
CA LEU A 131 14.45 -13.46 1.34
C LEU A 131 15.92 -13.60 1.76
N GLU A 132 16.32 -13.00 2.87
CA GLU A 132 17.68 -13.13 3.42
C GLU A 132 18.07 -14.61 3.64
N ARG A 133 17.13 -15.44 4.13
CA ARG A 133 17.36 -16.90 4.29
C ARG A 133 17.57 -17.60 2.94
N GLN A 134 16.78 -17.27 1.92
CA GLN A 134 16.87 -17.92 0.61
C GLN A 134 18.12 -17.49 -0.16
N VAL A 135 18.55 -16.23 -0.02
CA VAL A 135 19.84 -15.77 -0.55
C VAL A 135 21.01 -16.50 0.12
N ALA A 136 20.95 -16.68 1.44
CA ALA A 136 21.96 -17.46 2.16
C ALA A 136 21.96 -18.93 1.72
N ALA A 137 20.80 -19.56 1.53
CA ALA A 137 20.69 -20.93 1.03
C ALA A 137 21.27 -21.09 -0.38
N ALA A 138 21.06 -20.11 -1.28
CA ALA A 138 21.70 -20.09 -2.59
C ALA A 138 23.23 -20.07 -2.48
N ALA A 139 23.76 -19.19 -1.62
CA ALA A 139 25.19 -19.07 -1.38
C ALA A 139 25.80 -20.35 -0.78
N GLU A 140 25.10 -21.00 0.16
CA GLU A 140 25.50 -22.30 0.73
C GLU A 140 25.52 -23.42 -0.35
N ALA A 141 24.63 -23.35 -1.33
CA ALA A 141 24.62 -24.22 -2.51
C ALA A 141 25.68 -23.83 -3.58
N GLY A 142 26.49 -22.80 -3.30
CA GLY A 142 27.55 -22.33 -4.20
C GLY A 142 27.01 -21.53 -5.39
N PHE A 143 25.92 -20.78 -5.20
CA PHE A 143 25.34 -19.90 -6.20
C PHE A 143 25.17 -18.48 -5.68
N GLU A 144 25.43 -17.53 -6.55
CA GLU A 144 24.91 -16.17 -6.46
C GLU A 144 23.62 -16.09 -7.28
N VAL A 145 22.65 -15.29 -6.85
CA VAL A 145 21.41 -15.05 -7.59
C VAL A 145 21.43 -13.62 -8.12
N LYS A 146 20.97 -13.41 -9.35
CA LYS A 146 20.59 -12.07 -9.83
C LYS A 146 19.11 -12.03 -10.17
N ALA A 147 18.47 -10.92 -9.82
CA ALA A 147 17.06 -10.68 -10.04
C ALA A 147 16.81 -9.30 -10.65
N GLY A 148 15.83 -9.20 -11.54
CA GLY A 148 15.35 -7.94 -12.12
C GLY A 148 13.82 -7.92 -12.21
N PHE A 149 13.25 -6.72 -12.17
CA PHE A 149 11.81 -6.49 -12.28
C PHE A 149 11.52 -5.60 -13.48
N GLU A 150 10.57 -5.99 -14.32
CA GLU A 150 9.91 -5.11 -15.28
C GLU A 150 8.63 -4.59 -14.62
N VAL A 151 8.49 -3.29 -14.39
CA VAL A 151 7.37 -2.72 -13.62
C VAL A 151 6.43 -1.97 -14.55
N GLU A 152 5.24 -2.52 -14.78
CA GLU A 152 4.17 -1.86 -15.51
C GLU A 152 3.35 -0.92 -14.61
N VAL A 153 2.99 0.24 -15.16
CA VAL A 153 2.27 1.32 -14.46
C VAL A 153 1.29 2.00 -15.41
N VAL A 154 0.04 2.17 -14.97
CA VAL A 154 -0.92 3.03 -15.68
C VAL A 154 -0.84 4.44 -15.14
N LEU A 155 -0.72 5.40 -16.04
CA LEU A 155 -0.68 6.83 -15.74
C LEU A 155 -1.98 7.49 -16.18
N SER A 156 -2.55 8.30 -15.30
CA SER A 156 -3.76 9.06 -15.60
C SER A 156 -3.68 10.49 -15.09
N HIS A 157 -4.40 11.38 -15.74
CA HIS A 157 -4.81 12.65 -15.16
C HIS A 157 -6.08 12.46 -14.36
N ASP A 158 -6.16 13.16 -13.24
CA ASP A 158 -7.45 13.44 -12.62
C ASP A 158 -8.18 14.44 -13.48
N LEU A 159 -9.43 14.13 -13.81
CA LEU A 159 -10.33 15.08 -14.42
C LEU A 159 -11.10 15.83 -13.34
N GLU A 160 -11.60 17.01 -13.69
CA GLU A 160 -12.38 17.86 -12.79
C GLU A 160 -13.67 17.17 -12.30
N ASP A 161 -14.17 16.18 -13.04
CA ASP A 161 -15.33 15.36 -12.70
C ASP A 161 -15.01 14.14 -11.82
N GLY A 162 -13.75 13.98 -11.38
CA GLY A 162 -13.28 12.86 -10.56
C GLY A 162 -13.05 11.57 -11.33
N SER A 163 -13.36 11.53 -12.63
CA SER A 163 -12.93 10.45 -13.50
C SER A 163 -11.43 10.55 -13.81
N VAL A 164 -10.86 9.47 -14.32
CA VAL A 164 -9.46 9.45 -14.74
C VAL A 164 -9.38 9.48 -16.26
N ALA A 165 -8.59 10.39 -16.80
CA ALA A 165 -8.22 10.37 -18.21
C ALA A 165 -6.83 9.77 -18.38
N GLY A 166 -6.66 8.91 -19.39
CA GLY A 166 -5.34 8.38 -19.72
C GLY A 166 -4.31 9.48 -20.00
N ALA A 167 -3.10 9.32 -19.47
CA ALA A 167 -2.01 10.30 -19.58
C ALA A 167 -1.36 10.36 -20.98
N HIS A 168 -1.58 9.36 -21.84
CA HIS A 168 -1.19 9.44 -23.25
C HIS A 168 -2.20 8.75 -24.16
N ARG A 169 -2.25 9.19 -25.42
CA ARG A 169 -3.14 8.61 -26.45
C ARG A 169 -2.38 7.90 -27.57
N GLY A 170 -1.05 7.90 -27.49
CA GLY A 170 -0.20 7.21 -28.44
C GLY A 170 -0.45 5.69 -28.42
N PRO A 171 -0.29 5.00 -29.56
CA PRO A 171 -0.32 3.53 -29.62
C PRO A 171 0.73 2.89 -28.71
N ALA A 172 0.53 1.61 -28.38
CA ALA A 172 1.52 0.80 -27.68
C ALA A 172 2.91 0.92 -28.32
N TYR A 173 3.96 1.00 -27.49
CA TYR A 173 5.36 1.15 -27.90
C TYR A 173 5.68 2.36 -28.78
N SER A 174 4.77 3.35 -28.86
CA SER A 174 4.97 4.52 -29.72
C SER A 174 5.83 5.59 -29.05
N ALA A 175 6.80 6.13 -29.79
CA ALA A 175 7.53 7.34 -29.37
C ALA A 175 6.59 8.54 -29.13
N ASN A 176 5.41 8.59 -29.77
CA ASN A 176 4.43 9.65 -29.55
C ASN A 176 3.78 9.53 -28.16
N ALA A 177 3.55 8.30 -27.66
CA ALA A 177 3.05 8.10 -26.30
C ALA A 177 4.04 8.64 -25.26
N VAL A 178 5.34 8.40 -25.47
CA VAL A 178 6.42 8.94 -24.61
C VAL A 178 6.53 10.47 -24.76
N GLN A 179 6.22 11.03 -25.93
CA GLN A 179 6.24 12.48 -26.14
C GLN A 179 5.19 13.21 -25.27
N ASP A 180 3.98 12.66 -25.17
CA ASP A 180 2.93 13.17 -24.27
C ASP A 180 3.41 13.16 -22.81
N LEU A 181 4.21 12.15 -22.44
CA LEU A 181 4.79 11.98 -21.10
C LEU A 181 6.21 12.56 -20.95
N SER A 182 6.68 13.41 -21.85
CA SER A 182 8.11 13.80 -21.89
C SER A 182 8.61 14.49 -20.61
N GLY A 183 7.77 15.32 -19.98
CA GLY A 183 8.08 15.97 -18.70
C GLY A 183 8.21 14.98 -17.55
N PHE A 184 7.22 14.09 -17.43
CA PHE A 184 7.21 12.99 -16.48
C PHE A 184 8.43 12.08 -16.67
N THR A 185 8.66 11.62 -17.90
CA THR A 185 9.76 10.72 -18.27
C THR A 185 11.11 11.31 -17.89
N ARG A 186 11.36 12.59 -18.18
CA ARG A 186 12.61 13.27 -17.79
C ARG A 186 12.79 13.28 -16.27
N THR A 187 11.72 13.57 -15.54
CA THR A 187 11.73 13.68 -14.07
C THR A 187 11.98 12.32 -13.45
N LEU A 188 11.23 11.30 -13.87
CA LEU A 188 11.39 9.92 -13.43
C LEU A 188 12.82 9.41 -13.66
N LEU A 189 13.39 9.59 -14.86
CA LEU A 189 14.76 9.17 -15.16
C LEU A 189 15.80 9.89 -14.31
N THR A 190 15.57 11.18 -14.02
CA THR A 190 16.48 11.98 -13.19
C THR A 190 16.41 11.53 -11.74
N ASP A 191 15.20 11.32 -11.22
CA ASP A 191 14.95 10.98 -9.83
C ASP A 191 15.37 9.54 -9.53
N LEU A 192 15.10 8.57 -10.42
CA LEU A 192 15.57 7.19 -10.27
C LEU A 192 17.10 7.16 -10.18
N LYS A 193 17.78 7.84 -11.11
CA LYS A 193 19.24 7.93 -11.10
C LYS A 193 19.77 8.59 -9.82
N ALA A 194 19.15 9.66 -9.35
CA ALA A 194 19.55 10.35 -8.13
C ALA A 194 19.31 9.50 -6.87
N ASN A 195 18.24 8.71 -6.86
CA ASN A 195 17.90 7.75 -5.82
C ASN A 195 18.74 6.45 -5.91
N GLY A 196 19.64 6.32 -6.88
CA GLY A 196 20.48 5.14 -7.05
C GLY A 196 19.78 3.93 -7.67
N VAL A 197 18.59 4.12 -8.26
CA VAL A 197 17.85 3.07 -8.96
C VAL A 197 18.22 3.07 -10.44
N GLY A 198 18.93 2.03 -10.87
CA GLY A 198 19.29 1.82 -12.27
C GLY A 198 18.15 1.18 -13.06
N ILE A 199 17.97 1.64 -14.31
CA ILE A 199 17.00 1.06 -15.25
C ILE A 199 17.65 0.86 -16.60
N GLY A 200 17.28 -0.23 -17.27
CA GLY A 200 17.71 -0.53 -18.64
C GLY A 200 16.82 0.13 -19.69
N GLN A 201 15.51 0.19 -19.45
CA GLN A 201 14.52 0.63 -20.43
C GLN A 201 13.31 1.31 -19.79
N LEU A 202 12.68 2.20 -20.57
CA LEU A 202 11.36 2.77 -20.32
C LEU A 202 10.63 2.90 -21.65
N HIS A 203 9.41 2.39 -21.74
CA HIS A 203 8.57 2.53 -22.93
C HIS A 203 7.08 2.63 -22.59
N ALA A 204 6.30 3.13 -23.55
CA ALA A 204 4.85 2.96 -23.53
C ALA A 204 4.51 1.49 -23.78
N GLU A 205 3.57 0.97 -22.99
CA GLU A 205 3.24 -0.46 -22.95
C GLU A 205 2.00 -0.78 -23.78
N TYR A 206 1.62 -2.06 -23.79
CA TYR A 206 0.44 -2.53 -24.51
C TYR A 206 -0.86 -1.86 -24.04
N GLY A 207 -1.01 -1.65 -22.72
CA GLY A 207 -2.19 -1.04 -22.12
C GLY A 207 -2.36 0.45 -22.44
N ALA A 208 -3.61 0.91 -22.39
CA ALA A 208 -3.92 2.32 -22.59
C ALA A 208 -3.29 3.16 -21.47
N SER A 209 -2.49 4.16 -21.85
CA SER A 209 -1.77 5.02 -20.90
C SER A 209 -0.86 4.26 -19.93
N GLN A 210 -0.40 3.09 -20.34
CA GLN A 210 0.51 2.25 -19.56
C GLN A 210 1.95 2.48 -20.01
N VAL A 211 2.88 2.44 -19.06
CA VAL A 211 4.32 2.43 -19.30
C VAL A 211 4.95 1.28 -18.55
N GLU A 212 6.09 0.81 -19.05
CA GLU A 212 6.92 -0.19 -18.37
C GLU A 212 8.30 0.40 -18.05
N ILE A 213 8.84 0.01 -16.90
CA ILE A 213 10.17 0.37 -16.43
C ILE A 213 10.93 -0.91 -16.14
N ALA A 214 11.97 -1.21 -16.90
CA ALA A 214 12.83 -2.37 -16.68
C ALA A 214 13.99 -2.01 -15.74
N LEU A 215 13.94 -2.48 -14.49
CA LEU A 215 14.98 -2.25 -13.49
C LEU A 215 16.22 -3.10 -13.79
N ASP A 216 17.40 -2.58 -13.44
CA ASP A 216 18.65 -3.33 -13.58
C ASP A 216 18.63 -4.62 -12.74
N ALA A 217 19.28 -5.67 -13.26
CA ALA A 217 19.44 -6.91 -12.51
C ALA A 217 20.48 -6.75 -11.40
N LEU A 218 20.08 -7.01 -10.15
CA LEU A 218 20.89 -6.87 -8.94
C LEU A 218 20.90 -8.17 -8.13
N ASP A 219 21.63 -8.21 -7.01
CA ASP A 219 21.38 -9.26 -6.02
C ASP A 219 19.94 -9.17 -5.50
N PRO A 220 19.34 -10.26 -4.98
CA PRO A 220 17.90 -10.29 -4.73
C PRO A 220 17.41 -9.24 -3.71
N LEU A 221 18.21 -8.94 -2.68
CA LEU A 221 17.83 -7.95 -1.68
C LEU A 221 17.87 -6.55 -2.28
N ALA A 222 18.97 -6.20 -2.98
CA ALA A 222 19.07 -4.92 -3.66
C ALA A 222 18.02 -4.77 -4.77
N ALA A 223 17.64 -5.85 -5.47
CA ALA A 223 16.57 -5.84 -6.46
C ALA A 223 15.21 -5.48 -5.84
N CYS A 224 14.85 -6.10 -4.70
CA CYS A 224 13.64 -5.73 -3.96
C CYS A 224 13.69 -4.29 -3.44
N ASP A 225 14.84 -3.88 -2.89
CA ASP A 225 15.03 -2.55 -2.31
C ASP A 225 14.89 -1.47 -3.39
N ALA A 226 15.50 -1.69 -4.55
CA ALA A 226 15.39 -0.84 -5.73
C ALA A 226 13.96 -0.82 -6.28
N GLN A 227 13.26 -1.96 -6.28
CA GLN A 227 11.86 -2.04 -6.72
C GLN A 227 10.93 -1.20 -5.84
N VAL A 228 11.06 -1.32 -4.51
CA VAL A 228 10.27 -0.53 -3.56
C VAL A 228 10.55 0.97 -3.73
N LEU A 229 11.82 1.33 -3.89
CA LEU A 229 12.22 2.72 -4.11
C LEU A 229 11.79 3.25 -5.49
N ALA A 230 11.77 2.41 -6.52
CA ALA A 230 11.25 2.75 -7.84
C ALA A 230 9.78 3.14 -7.76
N ARG A 231 8.95 2.39 -7.01
CA ARG A 231 7.53 2.72 -6.78
C ARG A 231 7.36 4.10 -6.15
N GLN A 232 8.12 4.39 -5.10
CA GLN A 232 8.10 5.71 -4.45
C GLN A 232 8.52 6.82 -5.41
N THR A 233 9.51 6.55 -6.26
CA THR A 233 10.00 7.50 -7.26
C THR A 233 8.97 7.73 -8.37
N VAL A 234 8.30 6.69 -8.84
CA VAL A 234 7.21 6.77 -9.83
C VAL A 234 6.06 7.63 -9.31
N HIS A 235 5.60 7.41 -8.07
CA HIS A 235 4.53 8.22 -7.50
C HIS A 235 4.94 9.68 -7.33
N ALA A 236 6.16 9.96 -6.88
CA ALA A 236 6.66 11.33 -6.74
C ALA A 236 6.76 12.04 -8.11
N ALA A 237 7.35 11.37 -9.10
CA ALA A 237 7.46 11.90 -10.46
C ALA A 237 6.09 12.10 -11.10
N ALA A 238 5.12 11.19 -10.90
CA ALA A 238 3.77 11.33 -11.42
C ALA A 238 3.08 12.56 -10.82
N ARG A 239 3.10 12.70 -9.48
CA ARG A 239 2.52 13.84 -8.76
C ARG A 239 3.12 15.18 -9.21
N ALA A 240 4.43 15.23 -9.45
CA ALA A 240 5.11 16.44 -9.93
C ALA A 240 4.63 16.92 -11.31
N HIS A 241 3.93 16.06 -12.07
CA HIS A 241 3.37 16.36 -13.38
C HIS A 241 1.84 16.33 -13.41
N GLY A 242 1.17 16.35 -12.25
CA GLY A 242 -0.30 16.28 -12.16
C GLY A 242 -0.86 14.96 -12.69
N LEU A 243 -0.07 13.88 -12.58
CA LEU A 243 -0.44 12.52 -12.93
C LEU A 243 -0.68 11.70 -11.66
N ARG A 244 -1.59 10.74 -11.75
CA ARG A 244 -1.68 9.61 -10.84
C ARG A 244 -1.07 8.37 -11.50
N ALA A 245 -0.34 7.60 -10.71
CA ALA A 245 0.29 6.35 -11.13
C ALA A 245 -0.36 5.18 -10.38
N SER A 246 -1.03 4.28 -11.08
CA SER A 246 -1.57 3.05 -10.49
C SER A 246 -0.73 1.88 -10.93
N LEU A 247 -0.26 1.10 -9.96
CA LEU A 247 0.42 -0.16 -10.21
C LEU A 247 -0.52 -1.36 -9.99
N ALA A 248 -1.79 -1.13 -9.66
CA ALA A 248 -2.75 -2.20 -9.37
C ALA A 248 -2.76 -3.25 -10.50
N PRO A 249 -2.92 -4.56 -10.18
CA PRO A 249 -2.84 -5.62 -11.19
C PRO A 249 -3.78 -5.41 -12.37
N VAL A 250 -4.92 -4.76 -12.13
CA VAL A 250 -5.85 -4.28 -13.15
C VAL A 250 -6.35 -2.89 -12.74
N THR A 251 -6.41 -1.96 -13.69
CA THR A 251 -6.94 -0.61 -13.46
C THR A 251 -8.30 -0.38 -14.11
N THR A 252 -8.77 -1.28 -14.95
CA THR A 252 -10.13 -1.29 -15.52
C THR A 252 -10.49 -2.73 -15.83
N ALA A 253 -11.72 -3.18 -15.54
CA ALA A 253 -12.13 -4.58 -15.73
C ALA A 253 -11.78 -5.14 -17.12
N ASP A 254 -11.92 -4.36 -18.19
CA ASP A 254 -11.63 -4.78 -19.57
C ASP A 254 -10.25 -4.40 -20.10
N GLY A 255 -9.43 -3.70 -19.31
CA GLY A 255 -8.12 -3.19 -19.75
C GLY A 255 -7.00 -4.20 -19.61
N ALA A 256 -5.85 -3.92 -20.23
CA ALA A 256 -4.63 -4.66 -19.93
C ALA A 256 -4.27 -4.49 -18.43
N GLY A 257 -3.75 -5.56 -17.83
CA GLY A 257 -3.28 -5.51 -16.45
C GLY A 257 -1.87 -4.94 -16.33
N ASN A 258 -1.46 -4.57 -15.12
CA ASN A 258 -0.06 -4.31 -14.79
C ASN A 258 0.60 -5.57 -14.24
N GLY A 259 1.58 -6.10 -14.94
CA GLY A 259 2.50 -7.12 -14.47
C GLY A 259 3.80 -6.53 -13.95
N TRP A 260 4.42 -7.23 -12.99
CA TRP A 260 5.78 -6.95 -12.58
C TRP A 260 6.70 -8.14 -12.89
N HIS A 261 7.05 -8.36 -14.17
CA HIS A 261 7.74 -9.58 -14.58
C HIS A 261 9.06 -9.76 -13.82
N LEU A 262 9.27 -10.98 -13.32
CA LEU A 262 10.39 -11.29 -12.45
C LEU A 262 11.42 -12.15 -13.18
N HIS A 263 12.58 -11.56 -13.46
CA HIS A 263 13.69 -12.24 -14.10
C HIS A 263 14.65 -12.78 -13.06
N THR A 264 15.03 -14.05 -13.14
CA THR A 264 16.05 -14.63 -12.25
C THR A 264 17.12 -15.41 -13.02
N SER A 265 18.35 -15.33 -12.50
CA SER A 265 19.49 -16.12 -12.98
C SER A 265 20.37 -16.58 -11.84
N LEU A 266 20.98 -17.75 -11.99
CA LEU A 266 21.97 -18.29 -11.06
C LEU A 266 23.37 -18.07 -11.61
N TRP A 267 24.31 -17.75 -10.74
CA TRP A 267 25.69 -17.45 -11.07
C TRP A 267 26.63 -18.26 -10.18
N ARG A 268 27.76 -18.66 -10.75
CA ARG A 268 28.82 -19.35 -10.03
C ARG A 268 30.16 -18.91 -10.61
N ASP A 269 31.07 -18.50 -9.74
CA ASP A 269 32.43 -18.07 -10.11
C ASP A 269 32.45 -17.00 -11.23
N GLY A 270 31.48 -16.08 -11.19
CA GLY A 270 31.36 -14.99 -12.17
C GLY A 270 30.70 -15.36 -13.50
N HIS A 271 30.26 -16.62 -13.68
CA HIS A 271 29.57 -17.10 -14.88
C HIS A 271 28.11 -17.44 -14.61
N ASN A 272 27.26 -17.28 -15.62
CA ASN A 272 25.85 -17.62 -15.51
C ASN A 272 25.69 -19.14 -15.54
N ALA A 273 25.29 -19.71 -14.40
CA ALA A 273 25.13 -21.15 -14.21
C ALA A 273 23.90 -21.72 -14.94
N LEU A 274 22.98 -20.89 -15.43
CA LEU A 274 21.87 -21.36 -16.26
C LEU A 274 22.32 -21.69 -17.69
N THR A 275 23.36 -21.03 -18.20
CA THR A 275 23.82 -21.19 -19.59
C THR A 275 24.64 -22.48 -19.75
N ALA A 276 24.37 -23.25 -20.81
CA ALA A 276 25.20 -24.37 -21.22
C ALA A 276 26.61 -23.92 -21.66
N GLY A 277 27.65 -24.67 -21.31
CA GLY A 277 29.00 -24.40 -21.79
C GLY A 277 29.14 -24.58 -23.31
N GLU A 278 30.16 -23.97 -23.90
CA GLU A 278 30.48 -24.18 -25.32
C GLU A 278 30.74 -25.67 -25.60
N GLY A 279 29.86 -26.30 -26.38
CA GLY A 279 29.95 -27.71 -26.76
C GLY A 279 29.14 -28.68 -25.89
N ASP A 280 28.48 -28.21 -24.83
CA ASP A 280 27.74 -29.08 -23.88
C ASP A 280 26.44 -29.68 -24.43
N GLY A 281 26.01 -29.31 -25.65
CA GLY A 281 24.81 -29.87 -26.27
C GLY A 281 23.51 -29.66 -25.47
N GLY A 282 23.54 -28.77 -24.46
CA GLY A 282 22.43 -28.47 -23.58
C GLY A 282 21.19 -28.04 -24.37
N GLN A 283 20.05 -28.66 -24.07
CA GLN A 283 18.79 -28.35 -24.74
C GLN A 283 18.43 -26.88 -24.52
N HIS A 284 18.07 -26.18 -25.59
CA HIS A 284 17.66 -24.77 -25.56
C HIS A 284 18.70 -23.81 -24.96
N GLY A 285 19.98 -24.21 -24.92
CA GLY A 285 21.06 -23.39 -24.35
C GLY A 285 21.15 -23.43 -22.82
N LEU A 286 20.41 -24.34 -22.16
CA LEU A 286 20.46 -24.54 -20.72
C LEU A 286 21.53 -25.54 -20.30
N SER A 287 22.25 -25.25 -19.22
CA SER A 287 23.04 -26.24 -18.49
C SER A 287 22.14 -27.24 -17.75
N GLU A 288 22.72 -28.31 -17.20
CA GLU A 288 21.98 -29.21 -16.30
C GLU A 288 21.41 -28.46 -15.08
N VAL A 289 22.16 -27.52 -14.51
CA VAL A 289 21.70 -26.66 -13.41
C VAL A 289 20.55 -25.77 -13.87
N GLY A 290 20.66 -25.17 -15.05
CA GLY A 290 19.63 -24.29 -15.60
C GLY A 290 18.32 -25.04 -15.89
N ALA A 291 18.42 -26.24 -16.45
CA ALA A 291 17.27 -27.12 -16.68
C ALA A 291 16.61 -27.52 -15.35
N ALA A 292 17.39 -27.92 -14.35
CA ALA A 292 16.87 -28.30 -13.04
C ALA A 292 16.24 -27.12 -12.28
N TYR A 293 16.83 -25.92 -12.38
CA TYR A 293 16.28 -24.70 -11.81
C TYR A 293 14.91 -24.37 -12.42
N LEU A 294 14.82 -24.33 -13.75
CA LEU A 294 13.56 -24.07 -14.45
C LEU A 294 12.52 -25.18 -14.19
N ALA A 295 12.94 -26.44 -14.07
CA ALA A 295 12.04 -27.54 -13.72
C ALA A 295 11.49 -27.40 -12.29
N GLY A 296 12.29 -26.91 -11.34
CA GLY A 296 11.83 -26.58 -9.99
C GLY A 296 10.77 -25.48 -9.98
N LEU A 297 11.01 -24.41 -10.74
CA LEU A 297 10.03 -23.33 -10.91
C LEU A 297 8.73 -23.83 -11.55
N HIS A 298 8.84 -24.64 -12.61
CA HIS A 298 7.66 -25.18 -13.31
C HIS A 298 6.85 -26.13 -12.42
N ARG A 299 7.53 -26.97 -11.62
CA ARG A 299 6.89 -27.87 -10.66
C ARG A 299 6.10 -27.12 -9.58
N GLU A 300 6.66 -26.05 -9.03
CA GLU A 300 6.04 -25.27 -7.95
C GLU A 300 5.19 -24.09 -8.44
N LEU A 301 5.00 -23.96 -9.76
CA LEU A 301 4.44 -22.75 -10.40
C LEU A 301 3.13 -22.29 -9.77
N HIS A 302 2.19 -23.19 -9.50
CA HIS A 302 0.90 -22.81 -8.90
C HIS A 302 1.04 -22.25 -7.49
N GLY A 303 1.97 -22.79 -6.69
CA GLY A 303 2.26 -22.29 -5.34
C GLY A 303 3.00 -20.95 -5.39
N ILE A 304 3.98 -20.81 -6.29
CA ILE A 304 4.70 -19.55 -6.55
C ILE A 304 3.70 -18.44 -6.89
N VAL A 305 2.80 -18.71 -7.85
CA VAL A 305 1.81 -17.74 -8.34
C VAL A 305 0.84 -17.29 -7.24
N GLY A 306 0.54 -18.15 -6.27
CA GLY A 306 -0.24 -17.78 -5.08
C GLY A 306 0.44 -16.74 -4.18
N VAL A 307 1.76 -16.53 -4.33
CA VAL A 307 2.55 -15.50 -3.62
C VAL A 307 2.87 -14.32 -4.53
N THR A 308 3.18 -14.56 -5.81
CA THR A 308 3.69 -13.54 -6.74
C THR A 308 2.60 -12.72 -7.42
N ALA A 309 1.37 -13.21 -7.46
CA ALA A 309 0.20 -12.50 -7.98
C ALA A 309 -1.03 -12.77 -7.07
N PRO A 310 -1.02 -12.33 -5.81
CA PRO A 310 -1.86 -12.93 -4.78
C PRO A 310 -3.25 -12.29 -4.59
N SER A 311 -3.50 -11.08 -5.08
CA SER A 311 -4.76 -10.36 -4.82
C SER A 311 -5.94 -10.87 -5.66
N THR A 312 -7.14 -10.42 -5.31
CA THR A 312 -8.36 -10.58 -6.13
C THR A 312 -8.21 -9.88 -7.48
N GLY A 313 -7.56 -8.71 -7.52
CA GLY A 313 -7.18 -8.04 -8.77
C GLY A 313 -6.23 -8.87 -9.64
N SER A 314 -5.34 -9.66 -9.03
CA SER A 314 -4.46 -10.57 -9.75
C SER A 314 -5.22 -11.71 -10.43
N LEU A 315 -6.31 -12.19 -9.83
CA LEU A 315 -7.18 -13.19 -10.46
C LEU A 315 -7.86 -12.59 -11.70
N LEU A 316 -8.35 -11.34 -11.62
CA LEU A 316 -8.94 -10.61 -12.76
C LEU A 316 -7.92 -10.33 -13.87
N ARG A 317 -6.64 -10.15 -13.52
CA ARG A 317 -5.54 -9.97 -14.48
C ARG A 317 -5.28 -11.23 -15.32
N ARG A 318 -5.55 -12.43 -14.80
CA ARG A 318 -5.24 -13.72 -15.45
C ARG A 318 -6.21 -14.03 -16.59
N ARG A 319 -6.10 -13.30 -17.69
CA ARG A 319 -6.86 -13.52 -18.93
C ARG A 319 -5.94 -13.88 -20.10
N PRO A 320 -6.31 -14.85 -20.95
CA PRO A 320 -5.55 -15.16 -22.16
C PRO A 320 -5.39 -13.93 -23.07
N HIS A 321 -4.30 -13.90 -23.85
CA HIS A 321 -4.00 -12.87 -24.87
C HIS A 321 -3.67 -11.46 -24.34
N PHE A 322 -3.40 -11.33 -23.04
CA PHE A 322 -2.86 -10.13 -22.40
C PHE A 322 -1.43 -10.33 -21.89
N TRP A 323 -0.72 -11.36 -22.38
CA TRP A 323 0.64 -11.73 -21.95
C TRP A 323 0.78 -11.95 -20.43
N ALA A 324 -0.30 -12.31 -19.74
CA ALA A 324 -0.29 -12.54 -18.30
C ALA A 324 0.26 -13.92 -17.88
N GLY A 325 0.50 -14.82 -18.84
CA GLY A 325 1.04 -16.17 -18.58
C GLY A 325 0.04 -17.08 -17.84
N VAL A 326 -1.17 -17.28 -18.39
CA VAL A 326 -2.30 -17.86 -17.63
C VAL A 326 -2.35 -19.39 -17.58
N TYR A 327 -1.43 -20.08 -18.28
CA TYR A 327 -1.33 -21.55 -18.29
C TYR A 327 -0.01 -22.00 -17.67
N ASP A 328 0.00 -23.20 -17.08
CA ASP A 328 1.14 -23.80 -16.40
C ASP A 328 2.23 -24.33 -17.37
N VAL A 329 2.65 -23.49 -18.32
CA VAL A 329 3.63 -23.85 -19.34
C VAL A 329 4.89 -23.00 -19.23
N TRP A 330 6.00 -23.60 -19.66
CA TRP A 330 7.24 -22.90 -19.92
C TRP A 330 7.56 -22.92 -21.42
N GLY A 331 8.29 -21.93 -21.91
CA GLY A 331 8.70 -21.88 -23.32
C GLY A 331 9.94 -21.01 -23.54
N VAL A 332 10.66 -21.26 -24.64
CA VAL A 332 11.85 -20.46 -25.01
C VAL A 332 11.38 -19.24 -25.77
N GLU A 333 11.61 -18.06 -25.20
CA GLU A 333 11.15 -16.76 -25.70
C GLU A 333 9.62 -16.64 -25.90
N ASN A 334 8.84 -17.63 -25.44
CA ASN A 334 7.38 -17.62 -25.54
C ASN A 334 6.78 -16.63 -24.54
N ARG A 335 6.26 -15.50 -25.04
CA ARG A 335 5.66 -14.42 -24.22
C ARG A 335 4.31 -14.78 -23.60
N GLU A 336 3.65 -15.85 -24.04
CA GLU A 336 2.40 -16.35 -23.43
C GLU A 336 2.66 -17.42 -22.36
N ALA A 337 3.90 -17.90 -22.22
CA ALA A 337 4.26 -18.87 -21.18
C ALA A 337 4.35 -18.19 -19.81
N ALA A 338 3.87 -18.85 -18.76
CA ALA A 338 4.04 -18.37 -17.39
C ALA A 338 5.52 -18.28 -17.00
N LEU A 339 6.33 -19.22 -17.51
CA LEU A 339 7.78 -19.23 -17.38
C LEU A 339 8.43 -19.08 -18.76
N ARG A 340 8.97 -17.89 -19.04
CA ARG A 340 9.67 -17.61 -20.29
C ARG A 340 11.17 -17.75 -20.09
N LEU A 341 11.78 -18.72 -20.77
CA LEU A 341 13.23 -18.82 -20.85
C LEU A 341 13.75 -17.80 -21.85
N VAL A 342 14.63 -16.91 -21.41
CA VAL A 342 15.35 -15.97 -22.27
C VAL A 342 16.79 -16.44 -22.38
N PRO A 343 17.17 -17.12 -23.48
CA PRO A 343 18.52 -17.64 -23.62
C PRO A 343 19.53 -16.52 -23.89
N GLY A 344 20.78 -16.76 -23.51
CA GLY A 344 21.91 -15.96 -23.99
C GLY A 344 22.08 -16.07 -25.52
N GLY A 345 22.87 -15.17 -26.09
CA GLY A 345 23.06 -15.15 -27.54
C GLY A 345 24.20 -14.24 -27.99
N GLY A 346 24.50 -14.22 -29.28
CA GLY A 346 25.64 -13.48 -29.81
C GLY A 346 25.60 -11.96 -29.57
N LEU A 347 24.40 -11.37 -29.49
CA LEU A 347 24.21 -9.94 -29.20
C LEU A 347 24.04 -9.64 -27.70
N LEU A 348 23.40 -10.54 -26.97
CA LEU A 348 23.09 -10.37 -25.54
C LEU A 348 24.26 -10.79 -24.64
N GLY A 349 25.17 -11.61 -25.18
CA GLY A 349 26.24 -12.27 -24.44
C GLY A 349 25.83 -13.69 -23.98
N PRO A 350 26.81 -14.59 -23.79
CA PRO A 350 26.55 -15.95 -23.32
C PRO A 350 25.99 -15.99 -21.89
N ASP A 351 26.35 -15.03 -21.04
CA ASP A 351 25.92 -14.98 -19.64
C ASP A 351 24.56 -14.29 -19.42
N HIS A 352 23.77 -14.05 -20.48
CA HIS A 352 22.47 -13.37 -20.39
C HIS A 352 21.29 -14.28 -20.03
N THR A 353 21.47 -15.61 -20.03
CA THR A 353 20.38 -16.57 -19.84
C THR A 353 19.63 -16.32 -18.52
N ASN A 354 18.31 -16.13 -18.59
CA ASN A 354 17.47 -15.94 -17.41
C ASN A 354 16.08 -16.55 -17.60
N VAL A 355 15.39 -16.78 -16.49
CA VAL A 355 13.98 -17.22 -16.49
C VAL A 355 13.12 -16.05 -16.02
N GLU A 356 12.15 -15.69 -16.84
CA GLU A 356 11.12 -14.69 -16.57
C GLU A 356 9.85 -15.38 -16.06
N LEU A 357 9.41 -15.02 -14.85
CA LEU A 357 8.09 -15.36 -14.32
C LEU A 357 7.12 -14.22 -14.63
N LYS A 358 6.13 -14.49 -15.49
CA LYS A 358 5.15 -13.50 -15.94
C LYS A 358 3.97 -13.27 -14.97
N PRO A 359 3.42 -14.31 -14.31
CA PRO A 359 2.30 -14.14 -13.38
C PRO A 359 2.80 -13.58 -12.03
N SER A 360 3.30 -12.36 -12.06
CA SER A 360 3.64 -11.55 -10.90
C SER A 360 3.11 -10.13 -11.08
N ASP A 361 2.68 -9.47 -10.00
CA ASP A 361 2.15 -8.10 -10.02
C ASP A 361 2.31 -7.37 -8.68
N ALA A 362 1.78 -6.14 -8.65
CA ALA A 362 1.96 -5.21 -7.57
C ALA A 362 1.42 -5.57 -6.21
N SER A 363 0.48 -6.51 -6.19
CA SER A 363 -0.11 -6.99 -4.95
C SER A 363 0.77 -7.98 -4.21
N ALA A 364 1.86 -8.42 -4.83
CA ALA A 364 2.87 -9.23 -4.17
C ALA A 364 3.85 -8.39 -3.38
N ASN A 365 4.21 -8.91 -2.21
CA ASN A 365 5.40 -8.48 -1.51
C ASN A 365 6.64 -8.92 -2.32
N PRO A 366 7.50 -8.01 -2.79
CA PRO A 366 8.62 -8.36 -3.67
C PRO A 366 9.63 -9.28 -2.99
N TYR A 367 9.79 -9.19 -1.66
CA TYR A 367 10.69 -10.07 -0.90
C TYR A 367 10.15 -11.50 -0.84
N LEU A 368 8.85 -11.68 -0.60
CA LEU A 368 8.22 -13.01 -0.60
C LEU A 368 8.17 -13.62 -2.00
N ALA A 369 7.92 -12.80 -3.01
CA ALA A 369 7.95 -13.21 -4.41
C ALA A 369 9.32 -13.81 -4.77
N LEU A 370 10.41 -13.05 -4.55
CA LEU A 370 11.75 -13.54 -4.85
C LEU A 370 12.18 -14.71 -3.97
N ALA A 371 11.82 -14.70 -2.69
CA ALA A 371 12.16 -15.81 -1.80
C ALA A 371 11.55 -17.13 -2.30
N THR A 372 10.29 -17.08 -2.74
CA THR A 372 9.56 -18.25 -3.23
C THR A 372 10.11 -18.76 -4.56
N VAL A 373 10.45 -17.84 -5.49
CA VAL A 373 11.10 -18.21 -6.76
C VAL A 373 12.47 -18.84 -6.51
N ILE A 374 13.32 -18.23 -5.67
CA ILE A 374 14.65 -18.77 -5.37
C ILE A 374 14.53 -20.14 -4.70
N GLY A 375 13.67 -20.27 -3.69
CA GLY A 375 13.47 -21.54 -2.98
C GLY A 375 13.01 -22.67 -3.89
N ALA A 376 12.04 -22.40 -4.78
CA ALA A 376 11.55 -23.39 -5.75
C ALA A 376 12.60 -23.78 -6.79
N GLY A 377 13.33 -22.80 -7.35
CA GLY A 377 14.39 -23.07 -8.30
C GLY A 377 15.54 -23.87 -7.68
N LEU A 378 15.97 -23.53 -6.46
CA LEU A 378 16.99 -24.28 -5.73
C LEU A 378 16.53 -25.69 -5.34
N ALA A 379 15.25 -25.87 -5.00
CA ALA A 379 14.68 -27.21 -4.80
C ALA A 379 14.80 -28.05 -6.07
N GLY A 380 14.49 -27.48 -7.24
CA GLY A 380 14.71 -28.15 -8.53
C GLY A 380 16.15 -28.59 -8.76
N VAL A 381 17.12 -27.70 -8.50
CA VAL A 381 18.55 -28.00 -8.60
C VAL A 381 18.98 -29.10 -7.63
N ARG A 382 18.57 -29.02 -6.37
CA ARG A 382 18.87 -30.03 -5.33
C ARG A 382 18.34 -31.40 -5.70
N ASP A 383 17.13 -31.46 -6.27
CA ASP A 383 16.45 -32.70 -6.60
C ASP A 383 16.89 -33.27 -7.96
N GLY A 384 17.69 -32.53 -8.74
CA GLY A 384 18.05 -32.90 -10.12
C GLY A 384 16.83 -33.01 -11.02
N ALA A 385 15.88 -32.07 -10.88
CA ALA A 385 14.59 -32.13 -11.54
C ALA A 385 14.72 -32.14 -13.07
N ALA A 386 13.97 -33.03 -13.72
CA ALA A 386 13.94 -33.11 -15.18
C ALA A 386 12.98 -32.07 -15.74
N LEU A 387 13.45 -31.26 -16.68
CA LEU A 387 12.64 -30.29 -17.42
C LEU A 387 11.90 -31.01 -18.56
N GLY A 388 10.57 -30.86 -18.62
CA GLY A 388 9.77 -31.35 -19.76
C GLY A 388 9.99 -30.50 -21.01
N GLU A 389 9.43 -30.88 -22.16
CA GLU A 389 9.57 -30.12 -23.41
C GLU A 389 8.94 -28.71 -23.33
N PRO A 390 9.52 -27.68 -23.98
CA PRO A 390 8.93 -26.35 -24.02
C PRO A 390 7.68 -26.31 -24.89
N VAL A 391 6.75 -25.43 -24.53
CA VAL A 391 5.60 -25.08 -25.37
C VAL A 391 5.94 -23.84 -26.20
N GLN A 392 5.91 -23.99 -27.53
CA GLN A 392 6.26 -22.95 -28.51
C GLN A 392 5.06 -22.42 -29.29
N GLU A 393 3.87 -22.57 -28.73
CA GLU A 393 2.61 -22.11 -29.28
C GLU A 393 1.87 -21.25 -28.24
N ASP A 394 0.94 -20.43 -28.71
CA ASP A 394 -0.04 -19.76 -27.85
C ASP A 394 -1.12 -20.77 -27.43
N VAL A 395 -1.05 -21.20 -26.17
CA VAL A 395 -2.00 -22.14 -25.57
C VAL A 395 -3.39 -21.51 -25.35
N GLY A 396 -3.48 -20.18 -25.27
CA GLY A 396 -4.76 -19.47 -25.18
C GLY A 396 -5.69 -19.78 -26.36
N GLY A 397 -5.10 -19.94 -27.55
CA GLY A 397 -5.83 -20.31 -28.77
C GLY A 397 -6.18 -21.79 -28.92
N TRP A 398 -5.74 -22.66 -28.00
CA TRP A 398 -6.07 -24.09 -28.04
C TRP A 398 -7.51 -24.33 -27.55
N ASP A 399 -8.17 -25.35 -28.09
CA ASP A 399 -9.40 -25.84 -27.49
C ASP A 399 -9.11 -26.65 -26.23
N GLU A 400 -10.14 -26.88 -25.42
CA GLU A 400 -10.00 -27.54 -24.13
C GLU A 400 -9.50 -28.98 -24.25
N GLN A 401 -9.99 -29.71 -25.27
CA GLN A 401 -9.58 -31.10 -25.50
C GLN A 401 -8.09 -31.20 -25.81
N ARG A 402 -7.54 -30.27 -26.59
CA ARG A 402 -6.11 -30.20 -26.89
C ARG A 402 -5.30 -29.87 -25.64
N ARG A 403 -5.75 -28.93 -24.81
CA ARG A 403 -5.09 -28.59 -23.54
C ARG A 403 -5.02 -29.78 -22.60
N GLU A 404 -6.15 -30.46 -22.38
CA GLU A 404 -6.22 -31.68 -21.55
C GLU A 404 -5.30 -32.78 -22.08
N ALA A 405 -5.30 -33.03 -23.40
CA ALA A 405 -4.45 -34.05 -24.02
C ALA A 405 -2.95 -33.74 -23.90
N ALA A 406 -2.58 -32.46 -23.85
CA ALA A 406 -1.22 -32.00 -23.63
C ALA A 406 -0.84 -31.88 -22.15
N GLY A 407 -1.79 -32.11 -21.23
CA GLY A 407 -1.58 -31.97 -19.79
C GLY A 407 -1.38 -30.52 -19.33
N VAL A 408 -1.83 -29.55 -20.13
CA VAL A 408 -1.72 -28.13 -19.80
C VAL A 408 -2.91 -27.69 -18.97
N ARG A 409 -2.65 -27.07 -17.83
CA ARG A 409 -3.66 -26.59 -16.89
C ARG A 409 -3.64 -25.08 -16.82
N ALA A 410 -4.80 -24.49 -16.55
CA ALA A 410 -4.88 -23.08 -16.20
C ALA A 410 -4.27 -22.85 -14.81
N LEU A 411 -3.66 -21.68 -14.61
CA LEU A 411 -3.37 -21.16 -13.28
C LEU A 411 -4.69 -20.86 -12.54
N ALA A 412 -4.63 -20.72 -11.22
CA ALA A 412 -5.82 -20.49 -10.41
C ALA A 412 -6.60 -19.25 -10.89
N THR A 413 -7.90 -19.40 -11.04
CA THR A 413 -8.83 -18.32 -11.43
C THR A 413 -9.73 -17.90 -10.29
N THR A 414 -9.80 -18.70 -9.22
CA THR A 414 -10.48 -18.33 -7.98
C THR A 414 -9.53 -18.32 -6.79
N HIS A 415 -9.96 -17.63 -5.73
CA HIS A 415 -9.23 -17.59 -4.48
C HIS A 415 -9.10 -18.99 -3.85
N GLU A 416 -10.15 -19.82 -3.91
CA GLU A 416 -10.13 -21.17 -3.34
C GLU A 416 -9.09 -22.07 -4.02
N GLU A 417 -9.01 -22.02 -5.35
CA GLU A 417 -8.00 -22.74 -6.13
C GLU A 417 -6.60 -22.27 -5.76
N GLN A 418 -6.39 -20.94 -5.71
CA GLN A 418 -5.10 -20.35 -5.37
C GLN A 418 -4.65 -20.74 -3.96
N ARG A 419 -5.57 -20.64 -2.99
CA ARG A 419 -5.36 -21.05 -1.61
C ARG A 419 -5.02 -22.53 -1.50
N ALA A 420 -5.73 -23.40 -2.23
CA ALA A 420 -5.46 -24.83 -2.25
C ALA A 420 -4.06 -25.13 -2.82
N HIS A 421 -3.67 -24.48 -3.92
CA HIS A 421 -2.34 -24.64 -4.51
C HIS A 421 -1.23 -24.18 -3.56
N LEU A 422 -1.41 -23.02 -2.92
CA LEU A 422 -0.45 -22.47 -1.95
C LEU A 422 -0.22 -23.45 -0.78
N LEU A 423 -1.30 -23.99 -0.21
CA LEU A 423 -1.23 -24.90 0.94
C LEU A 423 -0.75 -26.31 0.59
N ALA A 424 -0.79 -26.70 -0.68
CA ALA A 424 -0.33 -27.99 -1.19
C ALA A 424 1.16 -28.02 -1.56
N SER A 425 1.82 -26.86 -1.71
CA SER A 425 3.25 -26.80 -2.01
C SER A 425 4.09 -26.85 -0.74
N ASP A 426 4.74 -28.00 -0.50
CA ASP A 426 5.68 -28.15 0.63
C ASP A 426 6.85 -27.16 0.53
N VAL A 427 7.30 -26.83 -0.68
CA VAL A 427 8.41 -25.89 -0.90
C VAL A 427 8.01 -24.48 -0.51
N VAL A 428 6.84 -23.99 -0.94
CA VAL A 428 6.38 -22.64 -0.58
C VAL A 428 6.18 -22.54 0.93
N ARG A 429 5.60 -23.57 1.55
CA ARG A 429 5.43 -23.66 3.00
C ARG A 429 6.77 -23.61 3.74
N GLU A 430 7.77 -24.35 3.28
CA GLU A 430 9.12 -24.34 3.87
C GLU A 430 9.77 -22.95 3.75
N VAL A 431 9.63 -22.29 2.60
CA VAL A 431 10.20 -20.96 2.36
C VAL A 431 9.60 -19.93 3.32
N LEU A 432 8.27 -19.81 3.32
CA LEU A 432 7.56 -18.78 4.10
C LEU A 432 7.59 -19.08 5.61
N GLY A 433 7.50 -20.36 5.98
CA GLY A 433 7.26 -20.80 7.36
C GLY A 433 5.79 -20.67 7.74
N GLU A 434 5.36 -21.48 8.72
CA GLU A 434 3.94 -21.63 9.07
C GLU A 434 3.31 -20.33 9.63
N ASP A 435 4.05 -19.54 10.41
CA ASP A 435 3.52 -18.30 10.99
C ASP A 435 3.17 -17.27 9.91
N LEU A 436 4.15 -16.95 9.04
CA LEU A 436 3.94 -15.98 7.96
C LEU A 436 2.96 -16.49 6.92
N LEU A 437 3.01 -17.78 6.55
CA LEU A 437 2.02 -18.35 5.65
C LEU A 437 0.60 -18.25 6.24
N GLY A 438 0.44 -18.49 7.54
CA GLY A 438 -0.85 -18.35 8.23
C GLY A 438 -1.39 -16.93 8.20
N ALA A 439 -0.54 -15.93 8.48
CA ALA A 439 -0.91 -14.52 8.39
C ALA A 439 -1.25 -14.09 6.95
N PHE A 440 -0.41 -14.47 5.99
CA PHE A 440 -0.63 -14.20 4.57
C PHE A 440 -1.96 -14.78 4.07
N VAL A 441 -2.26 -16.04 4.41
CA VAL A 441 -3.55 -16.68 4.07
C VAL A 441 -4.71 -15.98 4.75
N ALA A 442 -4.56 -15.53 6.01
CA ALA A 442 -5.62 -14.80 6.71
C ALA A 442 -5.95 -13.46 6.02
N CYS A 443 -4.94 -12.71 5.55
CA CYS A 443 -5.14 -11.51 4.74
C CYS A 443 -5.89 -11.83 3.44
N ARG A 444 -5.44 -12.85 2.70
CA ARG A 444 -6.07 -13.26 1.45
C ARG A 444 -7.49 -13.76 1.63
N ASP A 445 -7.77 -14.51 2.69
CA ASP A 445 -9.12 -14.97 3.03
C ASP A 445 -10.04 -13.77 3.35
N ALA A 446 -9.53 -12.72 3.99
CA ALA A 446 -10.28 -11.49 4.25
C ALA A 446 -10.58 -10.69 2.97
N ASP A 447 -9.56 -10.49 2.11
CA ASP A 447 -9.73 -9.81 0.82
C ASP A 447 -10.74 -10.55 -0.08
N ALA A 448 -10.68 -11.89 -0.10
CA ALA A 448 -11.58 -12.72 -0.88
C ALA A 448 -13.01 -12.69 -0.33
N ALA A 449 -13.17 -12.67 0.99
CA ALA A 449 -14.48 -12.52 1.62
C ALA A 449 -15.11 -11.18 1.22
N TRP A 450 -14.35 -10.08 1.31
CA TRP A 450 -14.81 -8.77 0.84
C TRP A 450 -15.17 -8.83 -0.66
N ALA A 451 -14.28 -9.32 -1.51
CA ALA A 451 -14.50 -9.40 -2.95
C ALA A 451 -15.71 -10.26 -3.34
N SER A 452 -16.05 -11.29 -2.56
CA SER A 452 -17.20 -12.16 -2.85
C SER A 452 -18.56 -11.45 -2.78
N GLU A 453 -18.61 -10.28 -2.14
CA GLU A 453 -19.80 -9.44 -2.01
C GLU A 453 -19.81 -8.26 -3.02
N HIS A 454 -18.80 -8.16 -3.87
CA HIS A 454 -18.58 -7.03 -4.78
C HIS A 454 -18.44 -7.49 -6.24
N THR A 455 -18.72 -6.58 -7.16
CA THR A 455 -18.50 -6.74 -8.60
C THR A 455 -17.02 -6.57 -8.97
N ASP A 456 -16.62 -7.07 -10.14
CA ASP A 456 -15.27 -6.90 -10.65
C ASP A 456 -14.90 -5.40 -10.78
N GLU A 457 -15.85 -4.55 -11.16
CA GLU A 457 -15.65 -3.10 -11.24
C GLU A 457 -15.34 -2.47 -9.87
N GLU A 458 -16.07 -2.86 -8.83
CA GLU A 458 -15.86 -2.39 -7.45
C GLU A 458 -14.53 -2.90 -6.89
N ILE A 459 -14.19 -4.17 -7.15
CA ILE A 459 -12.90 -4.75 -6.78
C ILE A 459 -11.77 -3.94 -7.42
N VAL A 460 -11.82 -3.76 -8.73
CA VAL A 460 -10.81 -2.98 -9.48
C VAL A 460 -10.75 -1.53 -8.98
N ALA A 461 -11.89 -0.89 -8.70
CA ALA A 461 -11.92 0.48 -8.19
C ALA A 461 -11.26 0.61 -6.80
N SER A 462 -11.53 -0.33 -5.90
CA SER A 462 -10.97 -0.34 -4.55
C SER A 462 -9.44 -0.50 -4.52
N LEU A 463 -8.89 -1.25 -5.48
CA LEU A 463 -7.45 -1.47 -5.63
C LEU A 463 -6.77 -0.36 -6.42
N ARG A 464 -7.53 0.48 -7.14
CA ARG A 464 -7.00 1.48 -8.08
C ARG A 464 -6.30 2.63 -7.37
N TRP A 465 -6.91 3.14 -6.29
CA TRP A 465 -6.48 4.30 -5.50
C TRP A 465 -7.00 4.18 -4.04
N PRO A 466 -6.18 3.74 -3.07
CA PRO A 466 -6.65 3.66 -1.69
C PRO A 466 -6.61 5.06 -1.05
N ASP A 467 -7.76 5.70 -0.71
CA ASP A 467 -7.95 6.77 0.32
C ASP A 467 -9.48 7.14 0.55
N LEU A 468 -9.95 7.38 1.81
CA LEU A 468 -11.36 7.35 2.30
C LEU A 468 -11.89 8.62 3.09
N LEU A 469 -13.20 8.97 2.94
CA LEU A 469 -14.28 9.41 3.89
C LEU A 469 -14.09 10.24 5.21
N CYS A 470 -14.69 11.44 5.33
CA CYS A 470 -14.41 12.41 6.43
C CYS A 470 -15.41 12.58 7.63
N GLY A 471 -16.74 12.53 7.46
CA GLY A 471 -17.73 13.05 8.44
C GLY A 471 -18.22 12.03 9.48
N PRO A 472 -18.83 10.92 9.04
CA PRO A 472 -19.06 9.74 9.88
C PRO A 472 -17.76 9.25 10.55
N PHE A 473 -16.60 9.54 9.94
CA PHE A 473 -15.27 9.25 10.47
C PHE A 473 -14.91 10.13 11.67
N ALA A 474 -15.20 11.44 11.61
CA ALA A 474 -15.02 12.36 12.73
C ALA A 474 -15.90 11.97 13.95
N VAL A 475 -17.16 11.58 13.71
CA VAL A 475 -18.06 11.12 14.79
C VAL A 475 -17.64 9.79 15.38
N ARG A 476 -17.25 8.82 14.54
CA ARG A 476 -16.74 7.52 15.01
C ARG A 476 -15.47 7.70 15.85
N THR A 477 -14.58 8.59 15.45
CA THR A 477 -13.37 8.96 16.20
C THR A 477 -13.71 9.64 17.53
N ALA A 478 -14.68 10.57 17.56
CA ALA A 478 -15.13 11.21 18.80
C ALA A 478 -15.87 10.24 19.75
N LEU A 479 -16.60 9.26 19.23
CA LEU A 479 -17.27 8.23 20.03
C LEU A 479 -16.29 7.26 20.69
N ALA A 480 -15.10 7.06 20.12
CA ALA A 480 -14.05 6.23 20.73
C ALA A 480 -13.57 6.78 22.09
N ALA A 481 -13.81 8.08 22.37
CA ALA A 481 -13.55 8.67 23.67
C ALA A 481 -14.64 8.34 24.72
N LEU A 482 -15.80 7.85 24.31
CA LEU A 482 -17.02 7.75 25.13
C LEU A 482 -17.49 6.31 25.36
N VAL A 483 -17.26 5.42 24.40
CA VAL A 483 -17.71 4.03 24.44
C VAL A 483 -16.56 3.07 24.16
N ASP A 484 -16.68 1.83 24.67
CA ASP A 484 -15.75 0.74 24.38
C ASP A 484 -15.68 0.49 22.86
N GLU A 485 -14.49 0.19 22.33
CA GLU A 485 -14.26 -0.08 20.90
C GLU A 485 -15.20 -1.15 20.33
N ARG A 486 -15.58 -2.14 21.14
CA ARG A 486 -16.52 -3.22 20.76
C ARG A 486 -17.98 -2.76 20.63
N ALA A 487 -18.28 -1.55 21.08
CA ALA A 487 -19.59 -0.91 21.00
C ALA A 487 -19.61 0.28 20.03
N LEU A 488 -18.52 0.54 19.31
CA LEU A 488 -18.47 1.58 18.29
C LEU A 488 -19.27 1.16 17.06
N PRO A 489 -20.21 1.99 16.58
CA PRO A 489 -20.90 1.72 15.32
C PRO A 489 -19.91 1.78 14.15
N SER A 490 -20.20 1.02 13.08
CA SER A 490 -19.40 1.09 11.86
C SER A 490 -19.55 2.47 11.21
N LEU A 491 -18.57 2.82 10.37
CA LEU A 491 -18.62 4.05 9.59
C LEU A 491 -19.87 4.09 8.67
N ALA A 492 -20.24 2.92 8.15
CA ALA A 492 -21.38 2.77 7.26
C ALA A 492 -22.73 2.91 7.98
N ASP A 493 -22.87 2.34 9.18
CA ASP A 493 -24.09 2.45 9.97
C ASP A 493 -24.38 3.90 10.37
N LEU A 494 -23.33 4.63 10.77
CA LEU A 494 -23.44 6.04 11.11
C LEU A 494 -23.85 6.90 9.91
N ALA A 495 -23.27 6.64 8.73
CA ALA A 495 -23.58 7.43 7.53
C ALA A 495 -25.02 7.22 7.06
N HIS A 496 -25.50 5.97 7.08
CA HIS A 496 -26.86 5.61 6.72
C HIS A 496 -27.89 6.20 7.67
N ALA A 497 -27.68 6.03 8.98
CA ALA A 497 -28.61 6.55 9.99
C ALA A 497 -28.66 8.08 10.02
N ALA A 498 -27.58 8.74 9.61
CA ALA A 498 -27.51 10.19 9.51
C ALA A 498 -28.04 10.75 8.19
N GLY A 499 -28.62 9.91 7.33
CA GLY A 499 -29.15 10.34 6.04
C GLY A 499 -28.11 11.04 5.18
N THR A 500 -26.84 10.66 5.33
CA THR A 500 -25.69 11.32 4.68
C THR A 500 -25.90 11.34 3.18
N ARG A 501 -25.70 12.50 2.56
CA ARG A 501 -25.90 12.68 1.13
C ARG A 501 -24.58 12.85 0.40
N THR A 502 -24.44 12.19 -0.73
CA THR A 502 -23.28 12.39 -1.61
C THR A 502 -23.43 13.69 -2.41
N TRP A 503 -22.30 14.19 -2.90
CA TRP A 503 -22.26 15.43 -3.68
C TRP A 503 -23.01 15.27 -5.01
N PRO A 504 -23.76 16.30 -5.48
CA PRO A 504 -24.33 16.29 -6.82
C PRO A 504 -23.23 16.37 -7.88
N GLU A 505 -23.25 15.46 -8.85
CA GLU A 505 -22.23 15.33 -9.90
C GLU A 505 -22.29 16.45 -10.96
N ASP A 506 -23.38 17.21 -11.01
CA ASP A 506 -23.71 18.17 -12.07
C ASP A 506 -23.46 19.65 -11.70
N LEU A 507 -22.84 19.93 -10.55
CA LEU A 507 -22.58 21.29 -10.05
C LEU A 507 -21.07 21.62 -9.97
N PRO A 508 -20.55 22.46 -10.90
CA PRO A 508 -19.15 22.90 -10.89
C PRO A 508 -18.77 23.65 -9.60
N GLY A 509 -17.67 23.24 -8.96
CA GLY A 509 -17.14 23.91 -7.77
C GLY A 509 -17.90 23.60 -6.48
N ALA A 510 -18.68 22.53 -6.46
CA ALA A 510 -19.35 22.04 -5.27
C ALA A 510 -18.33 21.61 -4.21
N ARG A 511 -17.41 20.70 -4.55
CA ARG A 511 -16.42 20.13 -3.63
C ARG A 511 -15.12 20.95 -3.62
N PRO A 512 -14.51 21.24 -2.44
CA PRO A 512 -13.21 21.91 -2.38
C PRO A 512 -12.13 21.10 -3.07
N ASP A 513 -11.21 21.78 -3.77
CA ASP A 513 -10.05 21.15 -4.39
C ASP A 513 -9.22 20.39 -3.34
N GLY A 514 -9.01 19.09 -3.54
CA GLY A 514 -8.23 18.24 -2.64
C GLY A 514 -9.02 17.55 -1.51
N ALA A 515 -10.33 17.75 -1.41
CA ALA A 515 -11.16 17.00 -0.45
C ALA A 515 -11.27 15.51 -0.87
N ALA A 516 -11.17 14.56 0.07
CA ALA A 516 -11.30 13.11 -0.15
C ALA A 516 -12.73 12.66 -0.51
N SER A 517 -12.87 11.58 -1.31
CA SER A 517 -14.18 11.04 -1.75
C SER A 517 -14.63 9.90 -0.86
N VAL A 518 -15.93 9.66 -0.85
CA VAL A 518 -16.48 8.36 -0.45
C VAL A 518 -16.22 7.35 -1.58
N PRO A 519 -15.58 6.20 -1.35
CA PRO A 519 -15.48 5.14 -2.34
C PRO A 519 -16.83 4.42 -2.53
N ALA A 520 -17.15 3.98 -3.76
CA ALA A 520 -18.27 3.08 -4.05
C ALA A 520 -17.97 1.63 -3.57
N PRO A 521 -18.98 0.79 -3.22
CA PRO A 521 -20.44 1.01 -3.33
C PRO A 521 -21.04 1.85 -2.20
N PHE A 522 -20.27 2.15 -1.17
CA PHE A 522 -20.76 2.91 -0.01
C PHE A 522 -21.23 4.32 -0.37
N ALA A 523 -20.69 4.93 -1.43
CA ALA A 523 -21.21 6.18 -2.00
C ALA A 523 -22.58 6.00 -2.70
N ASP A 524 -22.82 4.84 -3.32
CA ASP A 524 -23.98 4.56 -4.18
C ASP A 524 -25.22 4.19 -3.36
N GLU A 525 -25.02 3.71 -2.14
CA GLU A 525 -26.09 3.45 -1.16
C GLU A 525 -26.61 4.73 -0.49
N LEU A 526 -25.86 5.82 -0.58
CA LEU A 526 -26.19 7.10 0.03
C LEU A 526 -26.94 8.02 -0.97
N PRO A 527 -28.01 8.69 -0.54
CA PRO A 527 -28.78 9.56 -1.43
C PRO A 527 -27.95 10.73 -1.98
N VAL A 528 -27.98 10.98 -3.29
CA VAL A 528 -27.33 12.15 -3.90
C VAL A 528 -28.06 13.44 -3.49
N ALA A 529 -27.32 14.46 -3.07
CA ALA A 529 -27.89 15.75 -2.69
C ALA A 529 -28.37 16.55 -3.90
N GLU A 530 -29.40 17.38 -3.70
CA GLU A 530 -29.94 18.26 -4.75
C GLU A 530 -29.04 19.47 -5.04
N SER A 531 -28.07 19.77 -4.15
CA SER A 531 -27.10 20.85 -4.31
C SER A 531 -25.86 20.59 -3.44
N ALA A 532 -24.76 21.27 -3.78
CA ALA A 532 -23.51 21.28 -3.03
C ALA A 532 -23.73 21.58 -1.54
N GLU A 533 -24.58 22.57 -1.25
CA GLU A 533 -24.92 23.04 0.09
C GLU A 533 -25.78 22.04 0.89
N ARG A 534 -26.37 21.05 0.20
CA ARG A 534 -27.22 19.99 0.79
C ARG A 534 -26.53 18.63 0.80
N SER A 535 -25.25 18.58 0.43
CA SER A 535 -24.40 17.39 0.47
C SER A 535 -23.67 17.23 1.79
N GLY A 536 -23.21 16.03 2.10
CA GLY A 536 -22.67 15.66 3.40
C GLY A 536 -23.77 15.30 4.39
N THR A 537 -23.49 15.46 5.67
CA THR A 537 -24.42 15.08 6.74
C THR A 537 -24.93 16.34 7.45
N ASP A 538 -26.24 16.49 7.59
CA ASP A 538 -26.82 17.57 8.39
C ASP A 538 -26.54 17.34 9.88
N ALA A 539 -26.29 18.40 10.64
CA ALA A 539 -25.96 18.28 12.06
C ALA A 539 -27.13 17.71 12.90
N ALA A 540 -28.38 18.03 12.57
CA ALA A 540 -29.58 17.48 13.19
C ALA A 540 -29.71 15.98 12.89
N ASP A 541 -29.48 15.59 11.63
CA ASP A 541 -29.55 14.19 11.21
C ASP A 541 -28.39 13.37 11.82
N LEU A 542 -27.19 13.95 11.90
CA LEU A 542 -26.04 13.35 12.57
C LEU A 542 -26.27 13.17 14.08
N VAL A 543 -26.90 14.14 14.75
CA VAL A 543 -27.33 14.03 16.15
C VAL A 543 -28.36 12.92 16.32
N GLY A 544 -29.35 12.84 15.42
CA GLY A 544 -30.35 11.77 15.40
C GLY A 544 -29.71 10.40 15.20
N ALA A 545 -28.71 10.29 14.32
CA ALA A 545 -27.98 9.06 14.05
C ALA A 545 -27.14 8.59 15.22
N VAL A 546 -26.41 9.50 15.89
CA VAL A 546 -25.67 9.17 17.10
C VAL A 546 -26.61 8.55 18.13
N VAL A 547 -27.78 9.16 18.36
CA VAL A 547 -28.78 8.67 19.32
C VAL A 547 -29.41 7.34 18.88
N THR A 548 -29.50 7.08 17.58
CA THR A 548 -30.17 5.90 17.02
C THR A 548 -29.25 4.67 16.94
N VAL A 549 -28.00 4.86 16.51
CA VAL A 549 -27.06 3.76 16.22
C VAL A 549 -26.21 3.41 17.44
N THR A 550 -25.96 4.36 18.35
CA THR A 550 -25.32 4.03 19.63
C THR A 550 -26.38 3.48 20.58
N THR A 551 -26.43 2.17 20.78
CA THR A 551 -27.45 1.49 21.62
C THR A 551 -27.31 1.75 23.14
N ARG A 552 -26.62 2.83 23.57
CA ARG A 552 -26.23 3.12 24.96
C ARG A 552 -26.16 4.64 25.26
N ASP A 553 -25.89 4.96 26.54
CA ASP A 553 -25.88 6.28 27.22
C ASP A 553 -24.99 7.36 26.59
N VAL A 554 -25.11 7.67 25.31
CA VAL A 554 -24.46 8.81 24.64
C VAL A 554 -25.54 9.75 24.09
N SER A 555 -25.34 11.05 24.32
CA SER A 555 -26.22 12.12 23.85
C SER A 555 -25.39 13.24 23.27
N ALA A 556 -25.93 13.92 22.26
CA ALA A 556 -25.31 15.12 21.71
C ALA A 556 -25.97 16.37 22.30
N VAL A 557 -25.15 17.31 22.78
CA VAL A 557 -25.57 18.64 23.20
C VAL A 557 -25.06 19.64 22.16
N PRO A 558 -25.95 20.21 21.32
CA PRO A 558 -25.57 21.19 20.32
C PRO A 558 -25.30 22.55 20.98
N ALA A 559 -24.39 23.32 20.41
CA ALA A 559 -24.03 24.65 20.89
C ALA A 559 -23.72 25.61 19.74
N ARG A 560 -24.25 26.84 19.79
CA ARG A 560 -24.00 27.88 18.77
C ARG A 560 -23.80 29.27 19.38
N GLY A 561 -23.07 30.12 18.65
CA GLY A 561 -23.03 31.56 18.88
C GLY A 561 -22.03 31.94 19.97
N GLY A 562 -22.45 32.79 20.91
CA GLY A 562 -21.62 33.24 22.04
C GLY A 562 -20.52 34.21 21.63
N THR A 563 -19.54 34.42 22.51
CA THR A 563 -18.33 35.21 22.23
C THR A 563 -17.09 34.30 22.23
N PRO A 564 -15.94 34.73 21.70
CA PRO A 564 -14.69 33.99 21.82
C PRO A 564 -14.34 33.65 23.29
N GLU A 565 -14.60 34.56 24.22
CA GLU A 565 -14.41 34.34 25.67
C GLU A 565 -15.39 33.29 26.22
N GLY A 566 -16.62 33.27 25.69
CA GLY A 566 -17.60 32.22 25.98
C GLY A 566 -17.12 30.85 25.50
N LEU A 567 -16.63 30.75 24.27
CA LEU A 567 -16.07 29.53 23.70
C LEU A 567 -14.84 29.03 24.50
N LEU A 568 -13.94 29.94 24.89
CA LEU A 568 -12.83 29.62 25.80
C LEU A 568 -13.31 29.09 27.15
N THR A 569 -14.36 29.70 27.70
CA THR A 569 -14.96 29.27 28.97
C THR A 569 -15.57 27.88 28.84
N LEU A 570 -16.20 27.55 27.72
CA LEU A 570 -16.71 26.20 27.45
C LEU A 570 -15.55 25.20 27.36
N LEU A 571 -14.57 25.46 26.49
CA LEU A 571 -13.45 24.55 26.22
C LEU A 571 -12.58 24.30 27.47
N GLY A 572 -12.33 25.34 28.26
CA GLY A 572 -11.58 25.24 29.52
C GLY A 572 -12.32 24.51 30.63
N ARG A 573 -13.63 24.28 30.48
CA ARG A 573 -14.48 23.57 31.44
C ARG A 573 -14.99 22.23 30.93
N LEU A 574 -14.55 21.78 29.75
CA LEU A 574 -14.88 20.43 29.26
C LEU A 574 -14.37 19.34 30.22
N GLY A 575 -13.29 19.60 30.97
CA GLY A 575 -12.81 18.71 32.02
C GLY A 575 -13.73 18.60 33.25
N ASP A 576 -14.75 19.47 33.38
CA ASP A 576 -15.81 19.32 34.39
C ASP A 576 -16.80 18.19 34.00
N LEU A 577 -16.75 17.73 32.74
CA LEU A 577 -17.47 16.58 32.22
C LEU A 577 -16.60 15.31 32.37
N GLY A 578 -17.22 14.12 32.29
CA GLY A 578 -16.48 12.87 32.10
C GLY A 578 -15.78 12.84 30.73
N PRO A 579 -15.45 11.65 30.19
CA PRO A 579 -15.03 11.55 28.81
C PRO A 579 -16.04 12.26 27.89
N VAL A 580 -15.55 13.07 26.95
CA VAL A 580 -16.35 13.92 26.06
C VAL A 580 -15.71 13.92 24.68
N GLY A 581 -16.54 13.73 23.65
CA GLY A 581 -16.14 13.90 22.26
C GLY A 581 -16.67 15.23 21.75
N VAL A 582 -15.85 16.04 21.09
CA VAL A 582 -16.26 17.38 20.66
C VAL A 582 -16.10 17.48 19.15
N VAL A 583 -17.22 17.68 18.45
CA VAL A 583 -17.26 17.73 16.99
C VAL A 583 -17.70 19.13 16.56
N ALA A 584 -16.85 19.84 15.84
CA ALA A 584 -17.16 21.14 15.29
C ALA A 584 -17.62 21.01 13.84
N ASN A 585 -18.73 21.66 13.48
CA ASN A 585 -19.16 21.83 12.09
C ASN A 585 -18.66 23.19 11.62
N LEU A 586 -17.65 23.20 10.76
CA LEU A 586 -16.93 24.39 10.34
C LEU A 586 -17.16 24.68 8.86
N TRP A 587 -17.04 25.95 8.48
CA TRP A 587 -17.05 26.36 7.08
C TRP A 587 -15.62 26.39 6.51
N THR A 588 -15.36 25.65 5.43
CA THR A 588 -14.14 25.79 4.62
C THR A 588 -14.54 26.10 3.19
N GLY A 589 -14.23 27.31 2.73
CA GLY A 589 -14.54 27.70 1.35
C GLY A 589 -16.04 27.90 1.16
N ARG A 590 -16.74 27.01 0.43
CA ARG A 590 -18.20 27.11 0.19
C ARG A 590 -19.03 26.11 0.99
N THR A 591 -18.39 25.18 1.70
CA THR A 591 -19.07 24.00 2.25
C THR A 591 -18.70 23.72 3.70
N GLY A 592 -19.64 23.05 4.39
CA GLY A 592 -19.47 22.62 5.78
C GLY A 592 -18.66 21.32 5.86
N HIS A 593 -17.84 21.17 6.89
CA HIS A 593 -17.11 19.94 7.22
C HIS A 593 -17.04 19.75 8.74
N PHE A 594 -16.94 18.49 9.19
CA PHE A 594 -16.86 18.15 10.61
C PHE A 594 -15.44 17.80 11.03
N VAL A 595 -14.98 18.38 12.13
CA VAL A 595 -13.65 18.13 12.72
C VAL A 595 -13.77 17.77 14.19
N VAL A 596 -12.80 17.01 14.72
CA VAL A 596 -12.77 16.65 16.15
C VAL A 596 -11.90 17.65 16.91
N LEU A 597 -12.41 18.25 17.99
CA LEU A 597 -11.61 19.11 18.87
C LEU A 597 -10.92 18.25 19.92
N TRP A 598 -9.59 18.32 19.96
CA TRP A 598 -8.76 17.52 20.87
C TRP A 598 -8.47 18.23 22.19
N GLY A 599 -8.45 19.57 22.20
CA GLY A 599 -8.26 20.38 23.41
C GLY A 599 -7.63 21.75 23.16
N LEU A 600 -7.50 22.54 24.22
CA LEU A 600 -6.76 23.81 24.19
C LEU A 600 -5.25 23.54 24.11
N ALA A 601 -4.55 24.27 23.25
CA ALA A 601 -3.09 24.25 23.15
C ALA A 601 -2.50 25.37 24.02
N GLU A 602 -1.64 25.00 24.98
CA GLU A 602 -0.93 25.95 25.84
C GLU A 602 0.36 26.46 25.15
N GLY A 603 0.61 27.78 25.18
CA GLY A 603 1.94 28.32 24.83
C GLY A 603 2.05 29.52 23.87
N SER A 604 0.97 30.22 23.51
CA SER A 604 1.03 31.44 22.66
C SER A 604 0.27 32.64 23.23
N ASP A 605 0.61 33.85 22.77
CA ASP A 605 -0.03 35.12 23.17
C ASP A 605 -1.55 35.19 22.85
N GLU A 606 -2.07 34.27 22.03
CA GLU A 606 -3.49 34.06 21.74
C GLU A 606 -3.85 32.59 21.98
N ALA A 607 -5.03 32.32 22.57
CA ALA A 607 -5.49 30.96 22.87
C ALA A 607 -5.85 30.18 21.59
N ARG A 608 -5.37 28.92 21.49
CA ARG A 608 -5.54 28.06 20.31
C ARG A 608 -6.13 26.70 20.69
N VAL A 609 -6.76 26.04 19.71
CA VAL A 609 -7.37 24.71 19.85
C VAL A 609 -6.75 23.77 18.84
N ALA A 610 -6.38 22.56 19.28
CA ALA A 610 -5.99 21.48 18.40
C ALA A 610 -7.24 20.80 17.84
N LEU A 611 -7.33 20.73 16.50
CA LEU A 611 -8.41 20.09 15.76
C LEU A 611 -7.84 18.93 14.95
N ALA A 612 -8.53 17.79 14.88
CA ALA A 612 -8.26 16.73 13.91
C ALA A 612 -9.22 16.86 12.72
N ASP A 613 -8.64 17.05 11.54
CA ASP A 613 -9.26 17.41 10.26
C ASP A 613 -9.00 16.28 9.24
N SER A 614 -10.03 15.49 8.96
CA SER A 614 -9.94 14.30 8.10
C SER A 614 -9.67 14.59 6.63
N TYR A 615 -9.57 15.86 6.24
CA TYR A 615 -9.18 16.30 4.90
C TYR A 615 -7.72 16.75 4.79
N LEU A 616 -6.98 16.78 5.90
CA LEU A 616 -5.56 17.09 5.91
C LEU A 616 -4.76 15.82 6.19
N GLU A 617 -3.97 15.37 5.22
CA GLU A 617 -3.03 14.26 5.44
C GLU A 617 -1.83 14.71 6.29
N VAL A 618 -1.48 16.00 6.22
CA VAL A 618 -0.34 16.60 6.91
C VAL A 618 -0.86 17.55 8.00
N GLY A 619 -0.66 17.17 9.26
CA GLY A 619 -0.95 18.04 10.40
C GLY A 619 0.00 19.24 10.48
N GLU A 620 -0.34 20.22 11.31
CA GLU A 620 0.56 21.34 11.62
C GLU A 620 1.77 20.88 12.44
N GLU A 621 2.87 21.62 12.28
CA GLU A 621 4.14 21.33 12.94
C GLU A 621 3.97 21.27 14.47
N GLY A 622 4.33 20.12 15.07
CA GLY A 622 4.18 19.87 16.51
C GLY A 622 2.85 19.21 16.91
N LEU A 623 1.97 18.88 15.96
CA LEU A 623 0.73 18.14 16.18
C LEU A 623 0.72 16.78 15.45
N PRO A 624 -0.16 15.83 15.84
CA PRO A 624 -0.34 14.58 15.11
C PRO A 624 -0.80 14.79 13.64
N PRO A 625 -0.61 13.80 12.74
CA PRO A 625 -1.17 13.84 11.38
C PRO A 625 -2.67 14.14 11.41
N ALA A 626 -3.15 14.83 10.37
CA ALA A 626 -4.50 15.39 10.33
C ALA A 626 -4.84 16.43 11.41
N CYS A 627 -3.94 16.76 12.34
CA CYS A 627 -4.23 17.74 13.38
C CYS A 627 -3.65 19.13 13.11
N ARG A 628 -4.42 20.19 13.32
CA ARG A 628 -3.98 21.59 13.17
C ARG A 628 -4.38 22.47 14.35
N LEU A 629 -3.67 23.58 14.59
CA LEU A 629 -4.06 24.59 15.56
C LEU A 629 -4.90 25.69 14.90
N MET A 630 -5.99 26.06 15.55
CA MET A 630 -6.78 27.23 15.17
C MET A 630 -6.88 28.20 16.35
N GLY A 631 -6.72 29.49 16.09
CA GLY A 631 -6.99 30.53 17.08
C GLY A 631 -8.47 30.47 17.51
N VAL A 632 -8.74 30.65 18.80
CA VAL A 632 -10.11 30.52 19.32
C VAL A 632 -11.04 31.58 18.77
N SER A 633 -10.52 32.76 18.42
CA SER A 633 -11.26 33.80 17.69
C SER A 633 -11.69 33.34 16.29
N ALA A 634 -10.78 32.70 15.53
CA ALA A 634 -11.08 32.16 14.21
C ALA A 634 -12.01 30.94 14.28
N LEU A 635 -11.84 30.11 15.30
CA LEU A 635 -12.76 29.00 15.58
C LEU A 635 -14.15 29.53 15.93
N HIS A 636 -14.25 30.57 16.76
CA HIS A 636 -15.52 31.21 17.10
C HIS A 636 -16.22 31.80 15.87
N GLU A 637 -15.49 32.50 15.00
CA GLU A 637 -16.03 33.03 13.75
C GLU A 637 -16.56 31.90 12.85
N ALA A 638 -15.80 30.82 12.69
CA ALA A 638 -16.23 29.65 11.92
C ALA A 638 -17.43 28.92 12.55
N LEU A 639 -17.51 28.88 13.88
CA LEU A 639 -18.63 28.29 14.64
C LEU A 639 -19.87 29.20 14.70
N ALA A 640 -19.76 30.51 14.47
CA ALA A 640 -20.91 31.41 14.53
C ALA A 640 -21.96 31.05 13.45
N GLU A 641 -21.50 30.55 12.31
CA GLU A 641 -22.34 30.15 11.18
C GLU A 641 -22.88 28.72 11.30
N ARG A 642 -22.04 27.78 11.76
CA ARG A 642 -22.31 26.33 11.70
C ARG A 642 -22.12 25.57 13.01
N GLY A 643 -21.59 26.15 14.09
CA GLY A 643 -21.61 25.66 15.49
C GLY A 643 -20.90 24.34 15.87
N LEU A 644 -21.09 23.93 17.13
CA LEU A 644 -20.47 22.79 17.81
C LEU A 644 -21.46 21.70 18.28
N LEU A 645 -21.06 20.43 18.27
CA LEU A 645 -21.72 19.29 18.92
C LEU A 645 -20.84 18.72 20.05
N LEU A 646 -21.36 18.68 21.28
CA LEU A 646 -20.73 17.97 22.39
C LEU A 646 -21.35 16.57 22.53
N LEU A 647 -20.57 15.53 22.26
CA LEU A 647 -20.93 14.15 22.53
C LEU A 647 -20.56 13.84 23.98
N VAL A 648 -21.58 13.59 24.80
CA VAL A 648 -21.43 13.33 26.24
C VAL A 648 -22.21 12.09 26.62
N ARG A 649 -21.93 11.54 27.80
CA ARG A 649 -22.83 10.52 28.34
C ARG A 649 -24.21 11.12 28.60
N THR A 650 -25.27 10.36 28.41
CA THR A 650 -26.65 10.82 28.62
C THR A 650 -26.88 11.38 30.03
N THR A 651 -26.19 10.86 31.05
CA THR A 651 -26.23 11.38 32.43
C THR A 651 -25.62 12.77 32.59
N ASP A 652 -24.72 13.15 31.68
CA ASP A 652 -23.90 14.36 31.76
C ASP A 652 -24.52 15.51 30.92
N VAL A 653 -25.62 15.26 30.19
CA VAL A 653 -26.37 16.25 29.41
C VAL A 653 -26.78 17.50 30.21
N PRO A 654 -27.29 17.40 31.45
CA PRO A 654 -27.65 18.60 32.22
C PRO A 654 -26.44 19.50 32.51
N VAL A 655 -25.30 18.90 32.82
CA VAL A 655 -24.04 19.60 33.10
C VAL A 655 -23.50 20.23 31.82
N ALA A 656 -23.49 19.48 30.72
CA ALA A 656 -23.06 19.99 29.41
C ALA A 656 -23.96 21.15 28.92
N THR A 657 -25.28 21.06 29.10
CA THR A 657 -26.22 22.13 28.75
C THR A 657 -26.01 23.38 29.62
N GLU A 658 -25.72 23.19 30.91
CA GLU A 658 -25.38 24.28 31.82
C GLU A 658 -24.05 24.95 31.43
N LEU A 659 -23.04 24.18 31.04
CA LEU A 659 -21.75 24.70 30.56
C LEU A 659 -21.93 25.51 29.27
N VAL A 660 -22.69 25.00 28.30
CA VAL A 660 -23.04 25.73 27.06
C VAL A 660 -23.75 27.05 27.40
N ARG A 661 -24.74 27.01 28.31
CA ARG A 661 -25.45 28.23 28.74
C ARG A 661 -24.54 29.21 29.49
N ALA A 662 -23.69 28.72 30.38
CA ALA A 662 -22.76 29.53 31.17
C ALA A 662 -21.69 30.19 30.29
N ALA A 663 -21.31 29.53 29.19
CA ALA A 663 -20.48 30.08 28.12
C ALA A 663 -21.20 31.12 27.23
N GLY A 664 -22.48 31.40 27.48
CA GLY A 664 -23.26 32.33 26.66
C GLY A 664 -23.60 31.78 25.27
N LEU A 665 -23.51 30.48 25.07
CA LEU A 665 -23.87 29.78 23.84
C LEU A 665 -25.35 29.36 23.89
N ALA A 666 -26.01 29.36 22.74
CA ALA A 666 -27.36 28.83 22.60
C ALA A 666 -27.30 27.30 22.43
N SER A 667 -28.14 26.58 23.18
CA SER A 667 -28.28 25.12 23.09
C SER A 667 -29.37 24.75 22.08
N GLU A 668 -29.09 24.94 20.80
CA GLU A 668 -30.03 24.70 19.71
C GLU A 668 -29.33 23.95 18.57
N ILE A 669 -30.04 22.98 17.97
CA ILE A 669 -29.60 22.29 16.75
C ILE A 669 -29.76 23.26 15.58
N TRP A 670 -28.84 23.23 14.61
CA TRP A 670 -28.94 24.08 13.42
C TRP A 670 -29.77 23.37 12.37
N ASP A 671 -30.71 24.10 11.78
CA ASP A 671 -31.41 23.65 10.57
C ASP A 671 -30.52 24.00 9.37
N GLY A 672 -29.95 23.02 8.64
CA GLY A 672 -29.21 23.37 7.41
C GLY A 672 -28.29 22.32 6.82
#